data_AF-A0A9K3LHU1-F1
#
_entry.id   AF-A0A9K3LHU1-F1
#
_cell.length_a   1.000
_cell.length_b   1.000
_cell.length_c   1.000
_cell.angle_alpha   90.00
_cell.angle_beta   90.00
_cell.angle_gamma   90.00
#
_symmetry.space_group_name_H-M   'P 1'
#
loop_
_entity.id
_entity.type
_entity.pdbx_description
1 polymer ?
#
loop_
_entity_poly.entity_id
_entity_poly.type
_entity_poly.pdbx_seq_one_letter_code
_entity_poly.pdbx_strand_id
1 'polypeptide(L)'
;MTTEVQPQPQPQRSVQTQPIEHSAVSPLLPRMANIAAGRRQQRQQRRMGPNLHHTTSTVPSAFLPPPSSIMPPITFNATSPTPLRRYIPALASCASTPIWAKLCIPILAVFCHTMFYYGQTEPMWKLHANATIDVWANATSYTARRFFQGTGVPYENEFHIAQEEDVQTFTYYFAIHELWTAKDLPGLVIPRLAAILLIVFSGIWPHLKLIMLNLTWFFGRHPVRRTRTLQWLSGLGKWSLADVLVVCVMVGVLHLDWIVEPDAIKQGLMTDLPSLMEIVETLYTPQELCDKLLKMNCSSQRRIDMKAKCKTCSVTIGEAYAHPGWAGSMGKTILEGVDTSGGGSATLRVVGMRGIYAFCGAVILSILLSLIVDIFDVRAKRVAQQSEEELVVERLGLQDGERAVRRLIPETAAAPRRTRRNTASSDEGLEEPLLISDASAISATNSLEIEVGGDDGISSILSQPIASLFSFQFLVFSGVTAFVVFLAVDLFTMERLVYGAGPKLLSDILGVNFEKLYSMRSLMWTTGAAGGWDTMLMGTFGLFCVFGPFVRGVLLAFMVLLDQFKIPLSGLATAVSFLGSFCSWEVFAIAIVMVQMLMPTITNTIVQNPLCGQISDDGTCFMVEFNIIPYTFCALVLGGFLLVGLSWTATSRAMKHDETTETNASRRNVRPGRSIMSRVMTPNHDYQRLLSQVQEGQFDNTQEDGLEELVFETNQV
;
A
#
# COMPACT_ATOMS: atom_id res chain seq x y z
N MET A 1 43.35 -35.77 -18.09
CA MET A 1 43.73 -34.41 -17.67
C MET A 1 43.09 -34.18 -16.31
N THR A 2 43.93 -33.86 -15.34
CA THR A 2 43.80 -34.13 -13.90
C THR A 2 42.64 -33.40 -13.23
N THR A 3 41.68 -34.17 -12.74
CA THR A 3 40.61 -33.76 -11.82
C THR A 3 41.13 -33.84 -10.39
N GLU A 4 41.25 -32.67 -9.75
CA GLU A 4 41.62 -32.54 -8.34
C GLU A 4 40.36 -32.70 -7.48
N VAL A 5 40.34 -33.78 -6.69
CA VAL A 5 39.23 -34.13 -5.80
C VAL A 5 39.43 -33.40 -4.47
N GLN A 6 38.59 -32.41 -4.19
CA GLN A 6 38.50 -31.79 -2.86
C GLN A 6 37.87 -32.78 -1.86
N PRO A 7 38.46 -32.99 -0.67
CA PRO A 7 37.87 -33.86 0.35
C PRO A 7 36.74 -33.12 1.09
N GLN A 8 35.59 -33.80 1.23
CA GLN A 8 34.50 -33.41 2.13
C GLN A 8 34.99 -33.35 3.59
N PRO A 9 34.58 -32.33 4.37
CA PRO A 9 34.84 -32.32 5.80
C PRO A 9 33.93 -33.34 6.52
N GLN A 10 34.54 -34.22 7.30
CA GLN A 10 33.84 -35.14 8.20
C GLN A 10 33.13 -34.37 9.32
N PRO A 11 31.98 -34.87 9.82
CA PRO A 11 31.27 -34.28 10.95
C PRO A 11 32.11 -34.46 12.22
N GLN A 12 32.58 -33.36 12.79
CA GLN A 12 33.21 -33.37 14.11
C GLN A 12 32.20 -33.77 15.17
N ARG A 13 32.56 -34.83 15.90
CA ARG A 13 31.93 -35.30 17.12
C ARG A 13 31.85 -34.14 18.12
N SER A 14 30.64 -33.83 18.56
CA SER A 14 30.38 -32.90 19.67
C SER A 14 31.09 -33.39 20.94
N VAL A 15 32.17 -32.71 21.29
CA VAL A 15 32.77 -32.80 22.63
C VAL A 15 31.82 -32.07 23.57
N GLN A 16 31.23 -32.83 24.47
CA GLN A 16 30.33 -32.37 25.51
C GLN A 16 31.15 -31.61 26.55
N THR A 17 31.26 -30.29 26.38
CA THR A 17 31.87 -29.39 27.35
C THR A 17 30.98 -29.32 28.58
N GLN A 18 31.51 -29.75 29.73
CA GLN A 18 30.85 -29.63 31.02
C GLN A 18 30.59 -28.16 31.36
N PRO A 19 29.48 -27.84 32.04
CA PRO A 19 29.19 -26.47 32.45
C PRO A 19 30.19 -26.06 33.55
N ILE A 20 31.00 -25.05 33.26
CA ILE A 20 31.74 -24.31 34.26
C ILE A 20 30.71 -23.45 35.00
N GLU A 21 30.54 -23.69 36.29
CA GLU A 21 29.76 -22.85 37.20
C GLU A 21 30.30 -21.42 37.16
N HIS A 22 29.58 -20.54 36.46
CA HIS A 22 29.77 -19.11 36.61
C HIS A 22 29.24 -18.68 37.98
N SER A 23 30.18 -18.37 38.87
CA SER A 23 29.91 -17.61 40.09
C SER A 23 29.20 -16.31 39.72
N ALA A 24 27.98 -16.15 40.23
CA ALA A 24 27.16 -14.97 40.07
C ALA A 24 27.90 -13.73 40.57
N VAL A 25 28.29 -12.85 39.65
CA VAL A 25 28.67 -11.47 39.94
C VAL A 25 27.44 -10.61 39.69
N SER A 26 26.75 -10.26 40.77
CA SER A 26 25.66 -9.29 40.79
C SER A 26 26.13 -7.90 40.34
N PRO A 27 25.38 -7.16 39.51
CA PRO A 27 25.60 -5.74 39.36
C PRO A 27 25.03 -5.01 40.58
N LEU A 28 25.92 -4.52 41.44
CA LEU A 28 25.63 -3.57 42.51
C LEU A 28 25.30 -2.21 41.91
N LEU A 29 24.00 -1.91 41.82
CA LEU A 29 23.46 -0.56 41.69
C LEU A 29 23.69 0.22 43.01
N PRO A 30 24.10 1.50 42.98
CA PRO A 30 24.21 2.30 44.19
C PRO A 30 22.83 2.66 44.73
N ARG A 31 22.64 2.30 45.98
CA ARG A 31 21.51 2.60 46.86
C ARG A 31 21.54 4.09 47.23
N MET A 32 20.77 4.94 46.53
CA MET A 32 20.41 6.26 47.06
C MET A 32 19.13 6.13 47.91
N ALA A 33 19.26 6.34 49.21
CA ALA A 33 18.17 6.43 50.15
C ALA A 33 18.18 7.80 50.85
N ASN A 34 16.97 8.32 51.07
CA ASN A 34 16.54 9.38 51.98
C ASN A 34 16.52 10.84 51.49
N ILE A 35 15.39 11.24 50.89
CA ILE A 35 14.59 12.37 51.39
C ILE A 35 13.11 11.94 51.38
N ALA A 36 12.56 11.68 52.57
CA ALA A 36 11.13 11.47 52.79
C ALA A 36 10.59 12.65 53.60
N ALA A 37 9.71 13.46 53.01
CA ALA A 37 8.80 14.34 53.74
C ALA A 37 7.58 14.74 52.89
N GLY A 38 6.42 14.14 53.20
CA GLY A 38 5.13 14.82 53.24
C GLY A 38 4.30 14.92 51.96
N ARG A 39 3.24 14.09 51.85
CA ARG A 39 1.83 14.54 51.97
C ARG A 39 0.85 13.37 51.90
N ARG A 40 0.13 13.18 53.02
CA ARG A 40 -1.15 12.48 53.14
C ARG A 40 -2.27 13.45 52.76
N GLN A 41 -3.29 13.01 52.04
CA GLN A 41 -4.69 13.47 52.15
C GLN A 41 -5.57 12.48 51.35
N GLN A 42 -6.27 11.55 52.01
CA GLN A 42 -7.58 11.64 52.66
C GLN A 42 -8.72 11.16 51.74
N ARG A 43 -9.09 9.88 51.95
CA ARG A 43 -10.44 9.36 51.70
C ARG A 43 -11.41 10.08 52.64
N GLN A 44 -12.51 10.61 52.10
CA GLN A 44 -13.75 10.74 52.85
C GLN A 44 -14.96 10.42 51.95
N GLN A 45 -15.69 9.41 52.38
CA GLN A 45 -17.07 9.09 51.97
C GLN A 45 -18.01 10.23 52.39
N ARG A 46 -19.04 10.50 51.59
CA ARG A 46 -20.36 10.89 52.12
C ARG A 46 -21.49 10.39 51.21
N ARG A 47 -22.42 9.68 51.86
CA ARG A 47 -23.76 9.29 51.42
C ARG A 47 -24.60 10.51 51.04
N MET A 48 -25.57 10.36 50.13
CA MET A 48 -27.00 10.55 50.42
C MET A 48 -27.89 10.07 49.24
N GLY A 49 -28.68 9.02 49.54
CA GLY A 49 -30.11 8.78 49.29
C GLY A 49 -30.86 9.15 47.99
N PRO A 50 -32.03 8.51 47.78
CA PRO A 50 -32.66 8.29 46.47
C PRO A 50 -33.88 9.19 46.23
N ASN A 51 -34.38 9.25 44.99
CA ASN A 51 -35.80 9.54 44.74
C ASN A 51 -36.32 8.90 43.43
N LEU A 52 -37.39 8.13 43.62
CA LEU A 52 -38.39 7.71 42.65
C LEU A 52 -38.98 8.91 41.90
N HIS A 53 -39.33 8.73 40.61
CA HIS A 53 -40.64 9.17 40.12
C HIS A 53 -41.11 8.30 38.95
N HIS A 54 -42.31 7.76 39.13
CA HIS A 54 -43.21 7.20 38.14
C HIS A 54 -43.59 8.22 37.06
N THR A 55 -43.73 7.77 35.81
CA THR A 55 -44.79 8.23 34.91
C THR A 55 -45.21 7.09 33.97
N THR A 56 -46.25 6.39 34.39
CA THR A 56 -47.22 5.69 33.54
C THR A 56 -48.06 6.72 32.78
N SER A 57 -48.23 6.54 31.47
CA SER A 57 -49.35 7.13 30.73
C SER A 57 -49.96 6.07 29.82
N THR A 58 -51.28 6.08 29.81
CA THR A 58 -52.22 5.08 29.34
C THR A 58 -53.24 5.75 28.43
N VAL A 59 -53.90 4.95 27.57
CA VAL A 59 -55.25 5.16 26.96
C VAL A 59 -55.28 5.95 25.63
N PRO A 60 -56.26 5.76 24.69
CA PRO A 60 -57.29 4.72 24.50
C PRO A 60 -57.34 4.04 23.11
N SER A 61 -58.01 2.87 23.09
CA SER A 61 -58.78 2.36 21.94
C SER A 61 -60.12 3.11 21.80
N ALA A 62 -60.54 3.40 20.57
CA ALA A 62 -61.92 3.80 20.25
C ALA A 62 -62.41 3.11 18.96
N PHE A 63 -63.67 2.69 19.02
CA PHE A 63 -64.45 1.86 18.10
C PHE A 63 -65.28 2.70 17.12
N LEU A 64 -65.37 2.25 15.84
CA LEU A 64 -66.48 2.38 14.84
C LEU A 64 -66.96 3.79 14.40
N PRO A 65 -67.68 4.01 13.26
CA PRO A 65 -68.52 3.08 12.46
C PRO A 65 -68.32 3.17 10.90
N PRO A 66 -69.07 2.35 10.09
CA PRO A 66 -68.92 2.32 8.63
C PRO A 66 -69.87 3.30 7.91
N PRO A 67 -69.61 3.57 6.61
CA PRO A 67 -70.72 3.72 5.69
C PRO A 67 -70.57 2.91 4.40
N SER A 68 -71.73 2.45 3.97
CA SER A 68 -72.08 1.68 2.79
C SER A 68 -72.08 2.49 1.48
N SER A 69 -71.77 1.77 0.39
CA SER A 69 -72.38 1.83 -0.95
C SER A 69 -72.24 3.10 -1.80
N ILE A 70 -71.71 2.97 -3.03
CA ILE A 70 -72.42 3.16 -4.33
C ILE A 70 -71.40 3.37 -5.50
N MET A 71 -71.56 2.51 -6.51
CA MET A 71 -71.17 2.57 -7.93
C MET A 71 -69.70 2.48 -8.43
N PRO A 72 -69.46 1.70 -9.52
CA PRO A 72 -68.15 1.55 -10.14
C PRO A 72 -67.93 2.57 -11.27
N PRO A 73 -66.78 3.25 -11.35
CA PRO A 73 -66.32 3.81 -12.60
C PRO A 73 -65.58 2.71 -13.38
N ILE A 74 -66.13 2.30 -14.52
CA ILE A 74 -65.36 1.57 -15.55
C ILE A 74 -64.37 2.58 -16.13
N THR A 75 -63.18 2.65 -15.55
CA THR A 75 -62.02 3.29 -16.17
C THR A 75 -61.18 2.20 -16.83
N PHE A 76 -61.19 2.18 -18.17
CA PHE A 76 -60.14 1.53 -18.96
C PHE A 76 -58.84 2.34 -18.78
N ASN A 77 -58.22 2.23 -17.61
CA ASN A 77 -56.82 2.57 -17.48
C ASN A 77 -56.03 1.44 -18.14
N ALA A 78 -55.54 1.70 -19.35
CA ALA A 78 -54.42 0.96 -19.90
C ALA A 78 -53.22 1.21 -18.96
N THR A 79 -53.16 0.47 -17.86
CA THR A 79 -51.95 0.35 -17.04
C THR A 79 -50.89 -0.22 -17.96
N SER A 80 -50.07 0.67 -18.50
CA SER A 80 -48.79 0.30 -19.08
C SER A 80 -48.14 -0.66 -18.10
N PRO A 81 -47.82 -1.91 -18.50
CA PRO A 81 -47.23 -2.87 -17.59
C PRO A 81 -45.97 -2.21 -17.04
N THR A 82 -45.99 -1.89 -15.74
CA THR A 82 -44.83 -1.33 -15.07
C THR A 82 -43.68 -2.29 -15.38
N PRO A 83 -42.56 -1.80 -15.91
CA PRO A 83 -41.45 -2.67 -16.29
C PRO A 83 -41.08 -3.45 -15.03
N LEU A 84 -41.36 -4.75 -15.04
CA LEU A 84 -41.02 -5.65 -13.96
C LEU A 84 -39.52 -5.53 -13.75
N ARG A 85 -39.12 -4.72 -12.75
CA ARG A 85 -37.74 -4.43 -12.44
C ARG A 85 -37.12 -5.74 -11.98
N ARG A 86 -36.46 -6.43 -12.90
CA ARG A 86 -35.93 -7.76 -12.61
C ARG A 86 -34.90 -7.65 -11.50
N TYR A 87 -35.15 -8.47 -10.49
CA TYR A 87 -34.29 -8.57 -9.35
C TYR A 87 -33.05 -9.39 -9.71
N ILE A 88 -31.88 -8.74 -9.77
CA ILE A 88 -30.63 -9.48 -9.92
C ILE A 88 -30.34 -10.17 -8.59
N PRO A 89 -30.20 -11.51 -8.55
CA PRO A 89 -29.88 -12.23 -7.33
C PRO A 89 -28.52 -11.77 -6.78
N ALA A 90 -28.33 -11.90 -5.46
CA ALA A 90 -27.02 -11.69 -4.84
C ALA A 90 -25.96 -12.64 -5.44
N LEU A 91 -24.69 -12.26 -5.39
CA LEU A 91 -23.58 -13.03 -6.00
C LEU A 91 -23.54 -14.48 -5.48
N ALA A 92 -23.77 -14.67 -4.18
CA ALA A 92 -23.85 -16.00 -3.56
C ALA A 92 -25.02 -16.85 -4.10
N SER A 93 -26.12 -16.21 -4.50
CA SER A 93 -27.32 -16.89 -5.04
C SER A 93 -27.33 -16.98 -6.56
N CYS A 94 -26.41 -16.32 -7.26
CA CYS A 94 -26.38 -16.34 -8.72
C CYS A 94 -26.10 -17.75 -9.24
N ALA A 95 -26.79 -18.15 -10.31
CA ALA A 95 -26.61 -19.45 -10.95
C ALA A 95 -25.23 -19.58 -11.62
N SER A 96 -24.64 -18.47 -12.06
CA SER A 96 -23.31 -18.43 -12.69
C SER A 96 -22.14 -18.57 -11.69
N THR A 97 -22.40 -18.35 -10.39
CA THR A 97 -21.38 -18.53 -9.36
C THR A 97 -21.24 -20.03 -9.05
N PRO A 98 -20.03 -20.62 -9.19
CA PRO A 98 -19.85 -22.03 -8.92
C PRO A 98 -19.98 -22.34 -7.42
N ILE A 99 -20.42 -23.56 -7.09
CA ILE A 99 -20.70 -23.98 -5.70
C ILE A 99 -19.46 -23.83 -4.80
N TRP A 100 -18.27 -24.16 -5.33
CA TRP A 100 -17.02 -24.00 -4.56
C TRP A 100 -16.78 -22.54 -4.16
N ALA A 101 -17.06 -21.55 -5.03
CA ALA A 101 -16.85 -20.14 -4.71
C ALA A 101 -17.83 -19.67 -3.63
N LYS A 102 -19.08 -20.17 -3.66
CA LYS A 102 -20.10 -19.88 -2.63
C LYS A 102 -19.65 -20.30 -1.23
N LEU A 103 -18.91 -21.40 -1.12
CA LEU A 103 -18.39 -21.93 0.14
C LEU A 103 -17.02 -21.34 0.51
N CYS A 104 -16.09 -21.27 -0.45
CA CYS A 104 -14.71 -20.89 -0.18
C CYS A 104 -14.55 -19.40 0.17
N ILE A 105 -15.23 -18.48 -0.53
CA ILE A 105 -15.07 -17.03 -0.30
C ILE A 105 -15.39 -16.62 1.15
N PRO A 106 -16.54 -16.99 1.75
CA PRO A 106 -16.81 -16.63 3.14
C PRO A 106 -15.86 -17.30 4.13
N ILE A 107 -15.47 -18.56 3.90
CA ILE A 107 -14.50 -19.27 4.75
C ILE A 107 -13.14 -18.56 4.72
N LEU A 108 -12.64 -18.23 3.52
CA LEU A 108 -11.39 -17.50 3.34
C LEU A 108 -11.45 -16.09 3.93
N ALA A 109 -12.60 -15.41 3.88
CA ALA A 109 -12.78 -14.11 4.53
C ALA A 109 -12.71 -14.21 6.06
N VAL A 110 -13.31 -15.24 6.67
CA VAL A 110 -13.18 -15.51 8.12
C VAL A 110 -11.75 -15.90 8.50
N PHE A 111 -11.09 -16.72 7.69
CA PHE A 111 -9.68 -17.04 7.87
C PHE A 111 -8.81 -15.78 7.79
N CYS A 112 -9.06 -14.90 6.82
CA CYS A 112 -8.37 -13.63 6.66
C CYS A 112 -8.58 -12.71 7.88
N HIS A 113 -9.79 -12.64 8.44
CA HIS A 113 -10.05 -11.93 9.69
C HIS A 113 -9.24 -12.48 10.86
N THR A 114 -9.15 -13.80 10.96
CA THR A 114 -8.39 -14.48 12.00
C THR A 114 -6.89 -14.17 11.86
N MET A 115 -6.36 -14.16 10.63
CA MET A 115 -4.98 -13.79 10.36
C MET A 115 -4.69 -12.31 10.66
N PHE A 116 -5.59 -11.38 10.34
CA PHE A 116 -5.44 -9.97 10.73
C PHE A 116 -5.40 -9.82 12.24
N TYR A 117 -6.35 -10.44 12.95
CA TYR A 117 -6.40 -10.42 14.40
C TYR A 117 -5.12 -10.99 15.02
N TYR A 118 -4.69 -12.17 14.55
CA TYR A 118 -3.45 -12.81 15.00
C TYR A 118 -2.23 -11.93 14.74
N GLY A 119 -2.14 -11.33 13.55
CA GLY A 119 -1.05 -10.43 13.17
C GLY A 119 -0.97 -9.16 14.01
N GLN A 120 -2.12 -8.64 14.47
CA GLN A 120 -2.21 -7.47 15.35
C GLN A 120 -1.88 -7.80 16.81
N THR A 121 -2.15 -9.03 17.27
CA THR A 121 -1.92 -9.43 18.67
C THR A 121 -0.52 -9.97 18.94
N GLU A 122 0.13 -10.57 17.95
CA GLU A 122 1.47 -11.15 18.09
C GLU A 122 2.58 -10.10 17.91
N PRO A 123 3.80 -10.37 18.43
CA PRO A 123 4.97 -9.55 18.11
C PRO A 123 5.18 -9.47 16.60
N MET A 124 5.33 -8.24 16.11
CA MET A 124 5.40 -7.98 14.67
C MET A 124 6.86 -7.99 14.18
N TRP A 125 7.77 -7.39 14.94
CA TRP A 125 9.20 -7.40 14.63
C TRP A 125 10.04 -7.34 15.90
N LYS A 126 11.32 -7.69 15.76
CA LYS A 126 12.33 -7.52 16.81
C LYS A 126 13.58 -6.85 16.25
N LEU A 127 14.20 -6.02 17.07
CA LEU A 127 15.52 -5.47 16.80
C LEU A 127 16.57 -6.48 17.26
N HIS A 128 17.35 -6.99 16.32
CA HIS A 128 18.32 -8.03 16.54
C HIS A 128 19.72 -7.49 16.28
N ALA A 129 20.57 -7.53 17.31
CA ALA A 129 21.97 -7.18 17.23
C ALA A 129 22.78 -8.47 17.13
N ASN A 130 23.61 -8.56 16.10
CA ASN A 130 24.56 -9.66 15.94
C ASN A 130 25.95 -9.07 15.65
N ALA A 131 26.90 -9.33 16.53
CA ALA A 131 28.29 -8.92 16.40
C ALA A 131 29.19 -10.16 16.45
N THR A 132 29.98 -10.35 15.40
CA THR A 132 31.03 -11.36 15.30
C THR A 132 32.33 -10.65 14.95
N ILE A 133 33.11 -10.33 15.98
CA ILE A 133 34.35 -9.57 15.89
C ILE A 133 35.47 -10.43 16.46
N ASP A 134 36.49 -10.68 15.65
CA ASP A 134 37.71 -11.37 16.03
C ASP A 134 38.90 -10.49 15.64
N VAL A 135 39.38 -9.70 16.59
CA VAL A 135 40.50 -8.78 16.37
C VAL A 135 41.70 -9.23 17.18
N TRP A 136 42.82 -9.39 16.48
CA TRP A 136 44.11 -9.70 17.10
C TRP A 136 44.99 -8.45 17.10
N ALA A 137 45.61 -8.16 18.24
CA ALA A 137 46.53 -7.04 18.41
C ALA A 137 47.84 -7.53 19.04
N ASN A 138 48.95 -7.36 18.32
CA ASN A 138 50.28 -7.78 18.76
C ASN A 138 51.27 -6.61 18.75
N ALA A 139 51.88 -6.32 19.89
CA ALA A 139 52.96 -5.35 19.97
C ALA A 139 54.24 -5.92 19.33
N THR A 140 54.61 -5.42 18.15
CA THR A 140 55.80 -5.85 17.41
C THR A 140 56.99 -4.92 17.63
N SER A 141 56.77 -3.63 17.89
CA SER A 141 57.87 -2.71 18.19
C SER A 141 58.41 -2.88 19.61
N TYR A 142 59.71 -2.61 19.79
CA TYR A 142 60.34 -2.65 21.11
C TYR A 142 59.69 -1.69 22.11
N THR A 143 59.34 -0.47 21.66
CA THR A 143 58.67 0.55 22.48
C THR A 143 57.30 0.07 22.95
N ALA A 144 56.49 -0.49 22.04
CA ALA A 144 55.19 -1.04 22.37
C ALA A 144 55.33 -2.23 23.35
N ARG A 145 56.18 -3.21 23.05
CA ARG A 145 56.41 -4.38 23.93
C ARG A 145 56.82 -3.96 25.33
N ARG A 146 57.73 -3.00 25.46
CA ARG A 146 58.18 -2.50 26.76
C ARG A 146 57.07 -1.75 27.50
N PHE A 147 56.23 -1.01 26.79
CA PHE A 147 55.06 -0.36 27.36
C PHE A 147 54.07 -1.39 27.91
N PHE A 148 53.64 -2.36 27.10
CA PHE A 148 52.72 -3.44 27.51
C PHE A 148 53.29 -4.25 28.68
N GLN A 149 54.58 -4.61 28.64
CA GLN A 149 55.25 -5.30 29.73
C GLN A 149 55.31 -4.45 31.03
N GLY A 150 55.54 -3.14 30.90
CA GLY A 150 55.62 -2.20 32.02
C GLY A 150 54.28 -1.94 32.68
N THR A 151 53.20 -1.83 31.90
CA THR A 151 51.83 -1.71 32.40
C THR A 151 51.29 -3.05 32.91
N GLY A 152 51.84 -4.17 32.43
CA GLY A 152 51.40 -5.51 32.79
C GLY A 152 50.25 -6.03 31.93
N VAL A 153 49.96 -5.35 30.82
CA VAL A 153 49.00 -5.78 29.79
C VAL A 153 49.70 -6.79 28.86
N PRO A 154 49.04 -7.89 28.44
CA PRO A 154 49.64 -8.82 27.47
C PRO A 154 50.03 -8.09 26.18
N TYR A 155 51.15 -8.47 25.56
CA TYR A 155 51.56 -7.89 24.27
C TYR A 155 50.85 -8.53 23.07
N GLU A 156 50.24 -9.71 23.27
CA GLU A 156 49.33 -10.37 22.33
C GLU A 156 47.95 -10.43 22.98
N ASN A 157 46.98 -9.74 22.39
CA ASN A 157 45.59 -9.80 22.84
C ASN A 157 44.71 -10.20 21.67
N GLU A 158 43.81 -11.14 21.96
CA GLU A 158 42.80 -11.63 21.04
C GLU A 158 41.44 -11.22 21.60
N PHE A 159 40.68 -10.47 20.79
CA PHE A 159 39.37 -9.95 21.14
C PHE A 159 38.31 -10.69 20.34
N HIS A 160 37.76 -11.74 20.96
CA HIS A 160 36.60 -12.47 20.45
C HIS A 160 35.33 -11.92 21.04
N ILE A 161 34.51 -11.26 20.22
CA ILE A 161 33.16 -10.81 20.57
C ILE A 161 32.21 -11.54 19.62
N ALA A 162 31.54 -12.56 20.13
CA ALA A 162 30.42 -13.22 19.47
C ALA A 162 29.18 -13.01 20.34
N GLN A 163 28.39 -11.99 20.02
CA GLN A 163 27.19 -11.64 20.75
C GLN A 163 26.00 -11.58 19.79
N GLU A 164 25.02 -12.42 20.08
CA GLU A 164 23.71 -12.43 19.43
C GLU A 164 22.68 -12.06 20.49
N GLU A 165 22.06 -10.88 20.36
CA GLU A 165 21.11 -10.37 21.35
C GLU A 165 19.87 -9.78 20.68
N ASP A 166 18.71 -10.18 21.19
CA ASP A 166 17.43 -9.56 20.84
C ASP A 166 17.24 -8.34 21.73
N VAL A 167 17.54 -7.15 21.19
CA VAL A 167 17.53 -5.88 21.93
C VAL A 167 16.12 -5.53 22.40
N GLN A 168 15.15 -5.62 21.48
CA GLN A 168 13.78 -5.23 21.77
C GLN A 168 12.79 -5.90 20.82
N THR A 169 11.66 -6.37 21.36
CA THR A 169 10.53 -6.88 20.59
C THR A 169 9.42 -5.84 20.55
N PHE A 170 8.86 -5.59 19.38
CA PHE A 170 7.82 -4.59 19.16
C PHE A 170 6.51 -5.25 18.77
N THR A 171 5.44 -4.85 19.45
CA THR A 171 4.07 -5.25 19.14
C THR A 171 3.34 -4.08 18.47
N TYR A 172 2.25 -4.38 17.76
CA TYR A 172 1.37 -3.35 17.18
C TYR A 172 0.91 -2.32 18.23
N TYR A 173 0.50 -2.81 19.40
CA TYR A 173 0.06 -1.96 20.51
C TYR A 173 1.19 -1.08 21.06
N PHE A 174 2.41 -1.62 21.16
CA PHE A 174 3.57 -0.85 21.60
C PHE A 174 3.85 0.33 20.65
N ALA A 175 3.80 0.11 19.33
CA ALA A 175 4.00 1.18 18.35
C ALA A 175 2.95 2.30 18.47
N ILE A 176 1.67 1.94 18.68
CA ILE A 176 0.60 2.91 18.93
C ILE A 176 0.84 3.67 20.23
N HIS A 177 1.22 2.95 21.30
CA HIS A 177 1.47 3.56 22.61
C HIS A 177 2.61 4.58 22.52
N GLU A 178 3.75 4.23 21.94
CA GLU A 178 4.89 5.13 21.78
C GLU A 178 4.54 6.37 20.95
N LEU A 179 3.83 6.20 19.84
CA LEU A 179 3.34 7.32 19.03
C LEU A 179 2.40 8.24 19.81
N TRP A 180 1.59 7.69 20.71
CA TRP A 180 0.64 8.45 21.51
C TRP A 180 1.33 9.20 22.67
N THR A 181 2.36 8.59 23.27
CA THR A 181 3.08 9.13 24.44
C THR A 181 4.30 9.97 24.11
N ALA A 182 4.74 10.03 22.84
CA ALA A 182 5.86 10.86 22.43
C ALA A 182 5.63 12.35 22.75
N LYS A 183 6.25 12.83 23.83
CA LYS A 183 6.13 14.23 24.32
C LYS A 183 7.18 15.16 23.72
N ASP A 184 8.32 14.60 23.31
CA ASP A 184 9.52 15.37 22.96
C ASP A 184 9.66 15.64 21.46
N LEU A 185 8.63 15.33 20.66
CA LEU A 185 8.63 15.61 19.22
C LEU A 185 8.12 17.04 18.93
N PRO A 186 8.69 17.72 17.91
CA PRO A 186 8.19 19.00 17.46
C PRO A 186 6.77 18.85 16.89
N GLY A 187 5.78 19.19 17.71
CA GLY A 187 4.35 19.12 17.36
C GLY A 187 3.66 17.85 17.88
N LEU A 188 2.88 18.01 18.96
CA LEU A 188 2.03 16.96 19.55
C LEU A 188 0.98 16.37 18.60
N VAL A 189 0.68 17.05 17.49
CA VAL A 189 -0.42 16.68 16.60
C VAL A 189 -0.03 15.56 15.65
N ILE A 190 1.20 15.59 15.10
CA ILE A 190 1.58 14.68 14.01
C ILE A 190 1.73 13.22 14.51
N PRO A 191 2.44 12.94 15.62
CA PRO A 191 2.58 11.56 16.12
C PRO A 191 1.23 10.96 16.53
N ARG A 192 0.36 11.76 17.14
CA ARG A 192 -1.00 11.33 17.50
C ARG A 192 -1.86 11.07 16.27
N LEU A 193 -1.73 11.88 15.23
CA LEU A 193 -2.39 11.63 13.96
C LEU A 193 -1.89 10.32 13.34
N ALA A 194 -0.57 10.06 13.35
CA ALA A 194 -0.01 8.79 12.90
C ALA A 194 -0.55 7.59 13.70
N ALA A 195 -0.66 7.69 15.02
CA ALA A 195 -1.29 6.65 15.86
C ALA A 195 -2.76 6.40 15.47
N ILE A 196 -3.53 7.47 15.27
CA ILE A 196 -4.94 7.36 14.84
C ILE A 196 -5.02 6.70 13.45
N LEU A 197 -4.16 7.10 12.52
CA LEU A 197 -4.11 6.51 11.19
C LEU A 197 -3.76 5.03 11.24
N LEU A 198 -2.81 4.61 12.10
CA LEU A 198 -2.50 3.20 12.30
C LEU A 198 -3.69 2.43 12.87
N ILE A 199 -4.37 2.94 13.90
CA ILE A 199 -5.56 2.30 14.48
C ILE A 199 -6.66 2.15 13.44
N VAL A 200 -6.93 3.20 12.65
CA VAL A 200 -8.00 3.19 11.66
C VAL A 200 -7.64 2.29 10.48
N PHE A 201 -6.48 2.48 9.83
CA PHE A 201 -6.15 1.79 8.58
C PHE A 201 -5.55 0.39 8.75
N SER A 202 -4.84 0.12 9.85
CA SER A 202 -4.28 -1.20 10.15
C SER A 202 -5.13 -1.99 11.13
N GLY A 203 -5.76 -1.33 12.10
CA GLY A 203 -6.60 -1.97 13.11
C GLY A 203 -8.01 -2.27 12.61
N ILE A 204 -8.82 -1.23 12.41
CA ILE A 204 -10.27 -1.35 12.18
C ILE A 204 -10.59 -1.65 10.71
N TRP A 205 -9.93 -0.95 9.78
CA TRP A 205 -10.26 -0.97 8.37
C TRP A 205 -10.15 -2.35 7.70
N PRO A 206 -9.12 -3.18 7.94
CA PRO A 206 -9.03 -4.49 7.29
C PRO A 206 -10.20 -5.41 7.66
N HIS A 207 -10.68 -5.30 8.91
CA HIS A 207 -11.87 -6.03 9.35
C HIS A 207 -13.13 -5.46 8.72
N LEU A 208 -13.32 -4.14 8.74
CA LEU A 208 -14.49 -3.52 8.12
C LEU A 208 -14.59 -3.86 6.62
N LYS A 209 -13.46 -3.84 5.91
CA LYS A 209 -13.37 -4.23 4.50
C LYS A 209 -13.87 -5.66 4.27
N LEU A 210 -13.40 -6.64 5.05
CA LEU A 210 -13.81 -8.04 4.91
C LEU A 210 -15.29 -8.26 5.27
N ILE A 211 -15.80 -7.54 6.28
CA ILE A 211 -17.23 -7.54 6.61
C ILE A 211 -18.04 -6.99 5.45
N MET A 212 -17.66 -5.83 4.90
CA MET A 212 -18.34 -5.22 3.76
C MET A 212 -18.27 -6.10 2.51
N LEU A 213 -17.16 -6.80 2.27
CA LEU A 213 -17.02 -7.75 1.17
C LEU A 213 -18.00 -8.93 1.33
N ASN A 214 -18.09 -9.51 2.53
CA ASN A 214 -19.06 -10.58 2.85
C ASN A 214 -20.51 -10.09 2.73
N LEU A 215 -20.81 -8.90 3.27
CA LEU A 215 -22.13 -8.28 3.13
C LEU A 215 -22.46 -8.06 1.65
N THR A 216 -21.51 -7.64 0.83
CA THR A 216 -21.74 -7.46 -0.61
C THR A 216 -21.97 -8.80 -1.33
N TRP A 217 -21.29 -9.86 -0.89
CA TRP A 217 -21.43 -11.22 -1.44
C TRP A 217 -22.83 -11.81 -1.23
N PHE A 218 -23.39 -11.71 -0.01
CA PHE A 218 -24.72 -12.23 0.33
C PHE A 218 -25.86 -11.21 0.13
N PHE A 219 -25.59 -9.96 0.46
CA PHE A 219 -26.44 -8.76 0.44
C PHE A 219 -26.70 -8.12 -0.92
N GLY A 220 -25.70 -8.17 -1.81
CA GLY A 220 -25.54 -7.29 -2.96
C GLY A 220 -26.51 -7.57 -4.12
N ARG A 221 -27.80 -7.27 -3.92
CA ARG A 221 -28.87 -7.46 -4.90
C ARG A 221 -28.94 -6.33 -5.94
N HIS A 222 -28.59 -5.10 -5.56
CA HIS A 222 -28.61 -3.97 -6.49
C HIS A 222 -27.27 -3.86 -7.24
N PRO A 223 -27.23 -4.01 -8.58
CA PRO A 223 -25.98 -4.08 -9.36
C PRO A 223 -25.15 -2.79 -9.26
N VAL A 224 -25.80 -1.62 -9.36
CA VAL A 224 -25.12 -0.31 -9.31
C VAL A 224 -24.47 -0.08 -7.94
N ARG A 225 -25.22 -0.25 -6.84
CA ARG A 225 -24.69 -0.12 -5.47
C ARG A 225 -23.56 -1.11 -5.23
N ARG A 226 -23.73 -2.38 -5.63
CA ARG A 226 -22.69 -3.41 -5.52
C ARG A 226 -21.39 -3.01 -6.21
N THR A 227 -21.48 -2.55 -7.46
CA THR A 227 -20.31 -2.08 -8.24
C THR A 227 -19.61 -0.93 -7.54
N ARG A 228 -20.36 0.07 -7.08
CA ARG A 228 -19.81 1.22 -6.37
C ARG A 228 -19.14 0.78 -5.06
N THR A 229 -19.78 -0.08 -4.29
CA THR A 229 -19.19 -0.63 -3.04
C THR A 229 -17.91 -1.39 -3.32
N LEU A 230 -17.88 -2.25 -4.35
CA LEU A 230 -16.68 -2.99 -4.74
C LEU A 230 -15.55 -2.07 -5.22
N GLN A 231 -15.85 -1.04 -6.00
CA GLN A 231 -14.87 -0.02 -6.40
C GLN A 231 -14.30 0.72 -5.19
N TRP A 232 -15.15 1.08 -4.22
CA TRP A 232 -14.71 1.68 -2.95
C TRP A 232 -13.84 0.71 -2.13
N LEU A 233 -14.23 -0.55 -2.02
CA LEU A 233 -13.46 -1.59 -1.31
C LEU A 233 -12.11 -1.87 -1.96
N SER A 234 -12.03 -1.80 -3.28
CA SER A 234 -10.77 -1.95 -4.03
C SER A 234 -9.85 -0.75 -3.80
N GLY A 235 -10.37 0.48 -3.89
CA GLY A 235 -9.60 1.71 -3.66
C GLY A 235 -9.09 1.82 -2.22
N LEU A 236 -9.99 1.65 -1.24
CA LEU A 236 -9.64 1.68 0.17
C LEU A 236 -8.87 0.44 0.63
N GLY A 237 -8.99 -0.68 -0.09
CA GLY A 237 -8.29 -1.93 0.20
C GLY A 237 -6.77 -1.84 0.04
N LYS A 238 -6.26 -0.82 -0.64
CA LYS A 238 -4.82 -0.52 -0.71
C LYS A 238 -4.28 0.09 0.58
N TRP A 239 -5.11 0.84 1.30
CA TRP A 239 -4.68 1.57 2.49
C TRP A 239 -4.36 0.66 3.65
N SER A 240 -4.88 -0.59 3.66
CA SER A 240 -4.43 -1.61 4.61
C SER A 240 -2.98 -2.05 4.39
N LEU A 241 -2.35 -1.66 3.27
CA LEU A 241 -0.93 -1.91 2.99
C LEU A 241 -0.02 -0.89 3.68
N ALA A 242 -0.56 0.23 4.17
CA ALA A 242 0.22 1.32 4.78
C ALA A 242 1.16 0.82 5.87
N ASP A 243 0.64 -0.01 6.77
CA ASP A 243 1.41 -0.56 7.89
C ASP A 243 2.52 -1.51 7.42
N VAL A 244 2.23 -2.39 6.46
CA VAL A 244 3.26 -3.27 5.86
C VAL A 244 4.36 -2.44 5.21
N LEU A 245 4.02 -1.35 4.51
CA LEU A 245 5.03 -0.47 3.91
C LEU A 245 5.82 0.29 4.96
N VAL A 246 5.19 0.81 6.02
CA VAL A 246 5.87 1.45 7.15
C VAL A 246 6.90 0.49 7.73
N VAL A 247 6.51 -0.76 7.99
CA VAL A 247 7.42 -1.80 8.51
C VAL A 247 8.53 -2.12 7.51
N CYS A 248 8.23 -2.26 6.22
CA CYS A 248 9.26 -2.51 5.20
C CYS A 248 10.29 -1.36 5.13
N VAL A 249 9.83 -0.11 5.09
CA VAL A 249 10.74 1.05 5.11
C VAL A 249 11.54 1.05 6.41
N MET A 250 10.90 0.80 7.55
CA MET A 250 11.56 0.74 8.86
C MET A 250 12.65 -0.36 8.92
N VAL A 251 12.38 -1.55 8.37
CA VAL A 251 13.37 -2.63 8.23
C VAL A 251 14.56 -2.16 7.39
N GLY A 252 14.31 -1.50 6.26
CA GLY A 252 15.36 -0.97 5.40
C GLY A 252 16.22 0.10 6.09
N VAL A 253 15.61 1.00 6.85
CA VAL A 253 16.32 2.05 7.58
C VAL A 253 17.16 1.48 8.70
N LEU A 254 16.62 0.55 9.49
CA LEU A 254 17.32 -0.06 10.63
C LEU A 254 18.21 -1.24 10.22
N HIS A 255 18.46 -1.44 8.93
CA HIS A 255 19.43 -2.44 8.45
C HIS A 255 20.85 -1.86 8.47
N LEU A 256 21.45 -1.77 9.66
CA LEU A 256 22.80 -1.25 9.85
C LEU A 256 23.78 -2.41 9.80
N ASP A 257 24.58 -2.43 8.75
CA ASP A 257 25.68 -3.34 8.51
C ASP A 257 27.00 -2.55 8.59
N TRP A 258 27.91 -2.96 9.47
CA TRP A 258 29.28 -2.42 9.44
C TRP A 258 30.31 -3.52 9.57
N ILE A 259 31.39 -3.33 8.82
CA ILE A 259 32.55 -4.21 8.81
C ILE A 259 33.59 -3.59 9.73
N VAL A 260 34.13 -4.40 10.63
CA VAL A 260 35.14 -3.99 11.59
C VAL A 260 36.50 -4.31 10.98
N GLU A 261 37.15 -3.29 10.44
CA GLU A 261 38.50 -3.39 9.90
C GLU A 261 39.53 -2.99 10.97
N PRO A 262 40.40 -3.92 11.43
CA PRO A 262 41.30 -3.66 12.55
C PRO A 262 42.26 -2.49 12.29
N ASP A 263 42.71 -2.32 11.04
CA ASP A 263 43.59 -1.22 10.65
C ASP A 263 42.89 0.15 10.72
N ALA A 264 41.60 0.21 10.37
CA ALA A 264 40.79 1.42 10.51
C ALA A 264 40.64 1.80 12.00
N ILE A 265 40.42 0.82 12.89
CA ILE A 265 40.39 1.07 14.35
C ILE A 265 41.73 1.63 14.82
N LYS A 266 42.83 1.01 14.41
CA LYS A 266 44.19 1.46 14.78
C LYS A 266 44.40 2.89 14.32
N GLN A 267 44.02 3.22 13.09
CA GLN A 267 44.18 4.56 12.52
C GLN A 267 43.28 5.61 13.19
N GLY A 268 42.00 5.32 13.42
CA GLY A 268 41.10 6.24 14.12
C GLY A 268 41.54 6.44 15.57
N LEU A 269 41.94 5.37 16.27
CA LEU A 269 42.51 5.46 17.62
C LEU A 269 43.77 6.33 17.66
N MET A 270 44.66 6.24 16.66
CA MET A 270 45.84 7.11 16.57
C MET A 270 45.50 8.56 16.28
N THR A 271 44.44 8.81 15.52
CA THR A 271 44.03 10.15 15.08
C THR A 271 43.30 10.88 16.21
N ASP A 272 42.41 10.18 16.91
CA ASP A 272 41.52 10.74 17.92
C ASP A 272 41.93 10.40 19.36
N LEU A 273 43.15 9.88 19.56
CA LEU A 273 43.65 9.50 20.89
C LEU A 273 43.50 10.62 21.94
N PRO A 274 43.81 11.91 21.65
CA PRO A 274 43.65 12.96 22.65
C PRO A 274 42.21 13.14 23.09
N SER A 275 41.26 13.16 22.14
CA SER A 275 39.82 13.28 22.41
C SER A 275 39.31 12.08 23.21
N LEU A 276 39.78 10.88 22.90
CA LEU A 276 39.44 9.67 23.65
C LEU A 276 39.98 9.70 25.08
N MET A 277 41.18 10.24 25.30
CA MET A 277 41.72 10.38 26.65
C MET A 277 40.91 11.38 27.48
N GLU A 278 40.45 12.48 26.89
CA GLU A 278 39.56 13.44 27.56
C GLU A 278 38.23 12.79 27.97
N ILE A 279 37.61 12.00 27.09
CA ILE A 279 36.39 11.25 27.41
C ILE A 279 36.67 10.22 28.51
N VAL A 280 37.79 9.51 28.45
CA VAL A 280 38.12 8.49 29.44
C VAL A 280 38.44 9.11 30.80
N GLU A 281 39.02 10.31 30.84
CA GLU A 281 39.25 11.09 32.07
C GLU A 281 37.94 11.50 32.75
N THR A 282 36.90 11.87 32.01
CA THR A 282 35.60 12.21 32.60
C THR A 282 34.87 10.99 33.17
N LEU A 283 35.16 9.79 32.64
CA LEU A 283 34.49 8.55 33.02
C LEU A 283 35.19 7.77 34.11
N TYR A 284 36.53 7.81 34.14
CA TYR A 284 37.33 6.94 34.99
C TYR A 284 38.50 7.70 35.60
N THR A 285 38.63 7.57 36.91
CA THR A 285 39.88 7.93 37.57
C THR A 285 41.02 7.02 37.08
N PRO A 286 42.29 7.47 37.09
CA PRO A 286 43.42 6.65 36.68
C PRO A 286 43.49 5.29 37.40
N GLN A 287 43.04 5.25 38.65
CA GLN A 287 43.01 4.03 39.46
C GLN A 287 41.93 3.07 39.00
N GLU A 288 40.70 3.54 38.76
CA GLU A 288 39.59 2.72 38.26
C GLU A 288 39.88 2.16 36.86
N LEU A 289 40.50 2.99 35.99
CA LEU A 289 40.89 2.53 34.66
C LEU A 289 41.95 1.44 34.73
N CYS A 290 42.97 1.60 35.58
CA CYS A 290 43.97 0.55 35.82
C CYS A 290 43.37 -0.71 36.43
N ASP A 291 42.42 -0.57 37.36
CA ASP A 291 41.76 -1.73 37.96
C ASP A 291 41.02 -2.56 36.92
N LYS A 292 40.35 -1.88 35.98
CA LYS A 292 39.65 -2.50 34.84
C LYS A 292 40.62 -3.10 33.82
N LEU A 293 41.64 -2.35 33.39
CA LEU A 293 42.62 -2.80 32.39
C LEU A 293 43.41 -4.01 32.86
N LEU A 294 43.82 -4.02 34.14
CA LEU A 294 44.62 -5.09 34.73
C LEU A 294 43.78 -6.23 35.30
N LYS A 295 42.44 -6.11 35.28
CA LYS A 295 41.49 -7.03 35.90
C LYS A 295 41.87 -7.36 37.36
N MET A 296 42.39 -6.38 38.10
CA MET A 296 42.82 -6.54 39.49
C MET A 296 42.62 -5.25 40.27
N ASN A 297 42.32 -5.34 41.58
CA ASN A 297 42.11 -4.15 42.41
C ASN A 297 43.46 -3.64 42.98
N CYS A 298 43.95 -2.53 42.42
CA CYS A 298 45.23 -1.91 42.77
C CYS A 298 45.27 -1.35 44.19
N SER A 299 44.12 -1.05 44.81
CA SER A 299 44.08 -0.56 46.20
C SER A 299 44.39 -1.65 47.24
N SER A 300 44.08 -2.91 46.93
CA SER A 300 44.13 -4.02 47.89
C SER A 300 45.38 -4.88 47.79
N GLN A 301 46.21 -4.65 46.78
CA GLN A 301 47.22 -5.62 46.37
C GLN A 301 48.50 -5.56 47.21
N ARG A 302 48.85 -6.68 47.87
CA ARG A 302 50.03 -6.78 48.75
C ARG A 302 51.32 -7.21 48.07
N ARG A 303 51.23 -7.82 46.88
CA ARG A 303 52.42 -8.32 46.17
C ARG A 303 53.19 -7.17 45.51
N ILE A 304 54.51 -7.12 45.72
CA ILE A 304 55.38 -6.01 45.30
C ILE A 304 55.39 -5.84 43.77
N ASP A 305 55.43 -6.96 43.04
CA ASP A 305 55.39 -7.01 41.57
C ASP A 305 54.10 -6.40 41.00
N MET A 306 52.95 -6.74 41.59
CA MET A 306 51.65 -6.23 41.15
C MET A 306 51.45 -4.76 41.56
N LYS A 307 51.94 -4.37 42.74
CA LYS A 307 51.93 -2.97 43.17
C LYS A 307 52.78 -2.09 42.26
N ALA A 308 53.91 -2.61 41.75
CA ALA A 308 54.72 -1.92 40.76
C ALA A 308 53.97 -1.73 39.44
N LYS A 309 53.30 -2.76 38.90
CA LYS A 309 52.47 -2.67 37.68
C LYS A 309 51.33 -1.66 37.83
N CYS A 310 50.58 -1.73 38.93
CA CYS A 310 49.52 -0.76 39.25
C CYS A 310 50.05 0.67 39.33
N LYS A 311 51.21 0.87 39.97
CA LYS A 311 51.83 2.20 40.06
C LYS A 311 52.27 2.70 38.68
N THR A 312 52.90 1.86 37.87
CA THR A 312 53.29 2.20 36.49
C THR A 312 52.06 2.58 35.67
N CYS A 313 51.04 1.74 35.66
CA CYS A 313 49.77 1.98 34.96
C CYS A 313 49.15 3.33 35.39
N SER A 314 49.01 3.57 36.69
CA SER A 314 48.37 4.78 37.21
C SER A 314 49.18 6.04 36.92
N VAL A 315 50.51 5.98 36.98
CA VAL A 315 51.38 7.12 36.62
C VAL A 315 51.30 7.39 35.12
N THR A 316 51.33 6.36 34.29
CA THR A 316 51.22 6.50 32.84
C THR A 316 49.88 7.10 32.42
N ILE A 317 48.76 6.63 32.99
CA ILE A 317 47.43 7.19 32.71
C ILE A 317 47.32 8.61 33.26
N GLY A 318 47.83 8.87 34.47
CA GLY A 318 47.84 10.21 35.05
C GLY A 318 48.62 11.21 34.20
N GLU A 319 49.76 10.80 33.64
CA GLU A 319 50.55 11.62 32.73
C GLU A 319 49.81 11.85 31.39
N ALA A 320 49.14 10.82 30.87
CA ALA A 320 48.33 10.93 29.67
C ALA A 320 47.17 11.92 29.83
N TYR A 321 46.51 11.94 30.99
CA TYR A 321 45.46 12.90 31.32
C TYR A 321 46.04 14.32 31.49
N ALA A 322 47.14 14.46 32.24
CA ALA A 322 47.75 15.77 32.49
C ALA A 322 48.33 16.44 31.23
N HIS A 323 48.74 15.64 30.24
CA HIS A 323 49.41 16.11 29.03
C HIS A 323 48.81 15.47 27.76
N PRO A 324 47.72 16.01 27.19
CA PRO A 324 47.12 15.44 25.97
C PRO A 324 48.08 15.40 24.77
N GLY A 325 49.07 16.30 24.71
CA GLY A 325 50.15 16.24 23.70
C GLY A 325 51.11 15.05 23.83
N TRP A 326 51.20 14.45 25.04
CA TRP A 326 51.92 13.21 25.26
C TRP A 326 51.23 12.05 24.53
N ALA A 327 49.89 11.98 24.58
CA ALA A 327 49.12 10.98 23.87
C ALA A 327 49.37 11.06 22.35
N GLY A 328 49.38 12.28 21.79
CA GLY A 328 49.65 12.50 20.37
C GLY A 328 51.05 12.07 19.87
N SER A 329 52.06 12.01 20.74
CA SER A 329 53.44 11.67 20.37
C SER A 329 53.84 10.26 20.82
N MET A 330 53.87 10.02 22.13
CA MET A 330 54.25 8.72 22.71
C MET A 330 53.16 7.68 22.47
N GLY A 331 51.89 8.04 22.68
CA GLY A 331 50.75 7.15 22.43
C GLY A 331 50.70 6.70 20.97
N LYS A 332 50.91 7.63 20.04
CA LYS A 332 51.04 7.32 18.60
C LYS A 332 52.22 6.37 18.32
N THR A 333 53.41 6.61 18.88
CA THR A 333 54.59 5.74 18.70
C THR A 333 54.34 4.31 19.23
N ILE A 334 53.60 4.19 20.34
CA ILE A 334 53.22 2.89 20.91
C ILE A 334 52.23 2.18 19.97
N LEU A 335 51.17 2.88 19.54
CA LEU A 335 50.14 2.32 18.66
C LEU A 335 50.70 1.94 17.28
N GLU A 336 51.59 2.74 16.69
CA GLU A 336 52.29 2.42 15.44
C GLU A 336 53.01 1.08 15.53
N GLY A 337 53.54 0.74 16.72
CA GLY A 337 54.21 -0.51 17.01
C GLY A 337 53.33 -1.70 17.37
N VAL A 338 52.01 -1.57 17.25
CA VAL A 338 51.04 -2.66 17.42
C VAL A 338 50.53 -3.08 16.06
N ASP A 339 50.81 -4.31 15.65
CA ASP A 339 50.23 -4.91 14.44
C ASP A 339 48.86 -5.49 14.79
N THR A 340 47.87 -5.15 13.96
CA THR A 340 46.49 -5.59 14.12
C THR A 340 46.09 -6.50 12.96
N SER A 341 45.36 -7.57 13.24
CA SER A 341 44.85 -8.50 12.23
C SER A 341 43.48 -9.04 12.63
N GLY A 342 42.86 -9.80 11.74
CA GLY A 342 41.50 -10.30 11.91
C GLY A 342 40.47 -9.34 11.32
N GLY A 343 39.32 -9.23 11.98
CA GLY A 343 38.23 -8.35 11.59
C GLY A 343 36.89 -8.87 12.10
N GLY A 344 35.81 -8.32 11.58
CA GLY A 344 34.50 -8.78 11.96
C GLY A 344 33.40 -8.07 11.23
N SER A 345 32.18 -8.45 11.57
CA SER A 345 30.99 -7.70 11.20
C SER A 345 30.12 -7.55 12.42
N ALA A 346 29.49 -6.38 12.51
CA ALA A 346 28.40 -6.18 13.43
C ALA A 346 27.21 -5.64 12.65
N THR A 347 26.05 -6.16 13.01
CA THR A 347 24.81 -5.94 12.31
C THR A 347 23.74 -5.63 13.34
N LEU A 348 23.06 -4.51 13.15
CA LEU A 348 21.83 -4.21 13.83
C LEU A 348 20.75 -4.26 12.76
N ARG A 349 19.79 -5.18 12.89
CA ARG A 349 18.75 -5.38 11.89
C ARG A 349 17.39 -5.60 12.54
N VAL A 350 16.34 -5.12 11.88
CA VAL A 350 14.97 -5.49 12.24
C VAL A 350 14.66 -6.81 11.55
N VAL A 351 14.22 -7.78 12.33
CA VAL A 351 13.81 -9.10 11.85
C VAL A 351 12.30 -9.22 12.01
N GLY A 352 11.61 -9.61 10.94
CA GLY A 352 10.18 -9.87 10.99
C GLY A 352 9.85 -11.02 11.94
N MET A 353 8.67 -10.95 12.56
CA MET A 353 8.15 -12.01 13.41
C MET A 353 6.84 -12.57 12.86
N ARG A 354 6.30 -13.61 13.52
CA ARG A 354 5.07 -14.29 13.08
C ARG A 354 3.89 -13.34 12.87
N GLY A 355 3.79 -12.28 13.69
CA GLY A 355 2.75 -11.27 13.59
C GLY A 355 2.74 -10.56 12.24
N ILE A 356 3.89 -10.00 11.80
CA ILE A 356 3.94 -9.26 10.53
C ILE A 356 3.72 -10.18 9.32
N TYR A 357 4.20 -11.42 9.35
CA TYR A 357 3.98 -12.35 8.24
C TYR A 357 2.51 -12.74 8.09
N ALA A 358 1.83 -13.01 9.21
CA ALA A 358 0.40 -13.27 9.21
C ALA A 358 -0.40 -12.04 8.76
N PHE A 359 -0.03 -10.86 9.23
CA PHE A 359 -0.66 -9.61 8.81
C PHE A 359 -0.48 -9.36 7.31
N CYS A 360 0.75 -9.49 6.79
CA CYS A 360 1.08 -9.34 5.39
C CYS A 360 0.33 -10.36 4.50
N GLY A 361 0.27 -11.63 4.94
CA GLY A 361 -0.48 -12.67 4.26
C GLY A 361 -1.97 -12.39 4.20
N ALA A 362 -2.54 -11.86 5.29
CA ALA A 362 -3.92 -11.41 5.35
C ALA A 362 -4.18 -10.24 4.39
N VAL A 363 -3.27 -9.28 4.27
CA VAL A 363 -3.38 -8.17 3.30
C VAL A 363 -3.45 -8.71 1.87
N ILE A 364 -2.49 -9.56 1.47
CA ILE A 364 -2.45 -10.16 0.13
C ILE A 364 -3.73 -10.96 -0.13
N LEU A 365 -4.11 -11.84 0.80
CA LEU A 365 -5.32 -12.65 0.68
C LEU A 365 -6.57 -11.78 0.57
N SER A 366 -6.68 -10.69 1.34
CA SER A 366 -7.83 -9.78 1.28
C SER A 366 -7.96 -9.09 -0.09
N ILE A 367 -6.84 -8.71 -0.72
CA ILE A 367 -6.81 -8.09 -2.05
C ILE A 367 -7.20 -9.13 -3.11
N LEU A 368 -6.68 -10.35 -3.02
CA LEU A 368 -7.05 -11.46 -3.90
C LEU A 368 -8.54 -11.82 -3.76
N LEU A 369 -9.10 -11.79 -2.55
CA LEU A 369 -10.52 -12.03 -2.34
C LEU A 369 -11.38 -10.94 -2.97
N SER A 370 -11.01 -9.66 -2.81
CA SER A 370 -11.69 -8.54 -3.47
C SER A 370 -11.68 -8.70 -5.00
N LEU A 371 -10.52 -9.04 -5.57
CA LEU A 371 -10.36 -9.35 -7.00
C LEU A 371 -11.32 -10.45 -7.45
N ILE A 372 -11.33 -11.58 -6.74
CA ILE A 372 -12.16 -12.73 -7.11
C ILE A 372 -13.64 -12.34 -7.11
N VAL A 373 -14.08 -11.58 -6.10
CA VAL A 373 -15.45 -11.07 -6.02
C VAL A 373 -15.77 -10.12 -7.17
N ASP A 374 -14.85 -9.24 -7.56
CA ASP A 374 -15.01 -8.35 -8.71
C ASP A 374 -15.16 -9.13 -10.03
N ILE A 375 -14.37 -10.19 -10.23
CA ILE A 375 -14.49 -11.06 -11.41
C ILE A 375 -15.88 -11.71 -11.45
N PHE A 376 -16.38 -12.20 -10.31
CA PHE A 376 -17.72 -12.78 -10.24
C PHE A 376 -18.82 -11.73 -10.46
N ASP A 377 -18.65 -10.50 -10.01
CA ASP A 377 -19.57 -9.40 -10.29
C ASP A 377 -19.66 -9.10 -11.79
N VAL A 378 -18.51 -9.01 -12.48
CA VAL A 378 -18.46 -8.81 -13.93
C VAL A 378 -19.15 -9.96 -14.67
N ARG A 379 -18.89 -11.21 -14.27
CA ARG A 379 -19.56 -12.39 -14.87
C ARG A 379 -21.07 -12.37 -14.64
N ALA A 380 -21.52 -12.04 -13.42
CA ALA A 380 -22.94 -11.97 -13.10
C ALA A 380 -23.66 -10.90 -13.94
N LYS A 381 -23.01 -9.74 -14.19
CA LYS A 381 -23.55 -8.70 -15.07
C LYS A 381 -23.68 -9.16 -16.51
N ARG A 382 -22.66 -9.82 -17.07
CA ARG A 382 -22.72 -10.35 -18.45
C ARG A 382 -23.85 -11.34 -18.64
N VAL A 383 -24.07 -12.25 -17.68
CA VAL A 383 -25.18 -13.22 -17.74
C VAL A 383 -26.54 -12.52 -17.64
N ALA A 384 -26.65 -11.49 -16.80
CA ALA A 384 -27.87 -10.70 -16.69
C ALA A 384 -28.19 -9.94 -18.00
N GLN A 385 -27.18 -9.35 -18.63
CA GLN A 385 -27.31 -8.67 -19.93
C GLN A 385 -27.72 -9.65 -21.04
N GLN A 386 -27.07 -10.80 -21.15
CA GLN A 386 -27.43 -11.85 -22.12
C GLN A 386 -28.88 -12.32 -21.94
N SER A 387 -29.32 -12.54 -20.70
CA SER A 387 -30.71 -12.92 -20.43
C SER A 387 -31.69 -11.81 -20.84
N GLU A 388 -31.34 -10.54 -20.62
CA GLU A 388 -32.16 -9.41 -21.05
C GLU A 388 -32.26 -9.34 -22.58
N GLU A 389 -31.15 -9.52 -23.30
CA GLU A 389 -31.13 -9.59 -24.77
C GLU A 389 -31.98 -10.75 -25.30
N GLU A 390 -31.88 -11.94 -24.72
CA GLU A 390 -32.70 -13.11 -25.12
C GLU A 390 -34.20 -12.82 -24.96
N LEU A 391 -34.61 -12.15 -23.88
CA LEU A 391 -36.02 -11.83 -23.66
C LEU A 391 -36.52 -10.66 -24.50
N VAL A 392 -35.64 -9.74 -24.90
CA VAL A 392 -35.96 -8.73 -25.91
C VAL A 392 -36.15 -9.41 -27.27
N VAL A 393 -35.28 -10.34 -27.65
CA VAL A 393 -35.42 -11.13 -28.89
C VAL A 393 -36.68 -11.99 -28.87
N GLU A 394 -36.99 -12.64 -27.75
CA GLU A 394 -38.21 -13.46 -27.59
C GLU A 394 -39.48 -12.59 -27.71
N ARG A 395 -39.51 -11.42 -27.07
CA ARG A 395 -40.63 -10.47 -27.19
C ARG A 395 -40.80 -9.95 -28.62
N LEU A 396 -39.70 -9.64 -29.31
CA LEU A 396 -39.75 -9.17 -30.70
C LEU A 396 -40.17 -10.30 -31.66
N GLY A 397 -39.69 -11.53 -31.44
CA GLY A 397 -40.05 -12.70 -32.25
C GLY A 397 -41.52 -13.10 -32.14
N LEU A 398 -42.11 -13.00 -30.94
CA LEU A 398 -43.55 -13.21 -30.75
C LEU A 398 -44.39 -12.15 -31.48
N GLN A 399 -43.90 -10.91 -31.55
CA GLN A 399 -44.61 -9.83 -32.22
C GLN A 399 -44.62 -9.98 -33.75
N ASP A 400 -43.58 -10.59 -34.33
CA ASP A 400 -43.55 -10.91 -35.76
C ASP A 400 -44.37 -12.16 -36.12
N GLY A 401 -44.45 -13.14 -35.21
CA GLY A 401 -45.31 -14.33 -35.39
C GLY A 401 -46.81 -13.99 -35.42
N GLU A 402 -47.25 -13.02 -34.61
CA GLU A 402 -48.67 -12.64 -34.53
C GLU A 402 -49.15 -11.87 -35.77
N ARG A 403 -48.25 -11.17 -36.49
CA ARG A 403 -48.58 -10.52 -37.78
C ARG A 403 -48.71 -11.51 -38.93
N ALA A 404 -48.00 -12.64 -38.90
CA ALA A 404 -48.09 -13.66 -39.94
C ALA A 404 -49.45 -14.39 -39.90
N VAL A 405 -50.02 -14.59 -38.71
CA VAL A 405 -51.29 -15.33 -38.54
C VAL A 405 -52.51 -14.48 -38.95
N ARG A 406 -52.43 -13.14 -38.89
CA ARG A 406 -53.54 -12.26 -39.32
C ARG A 406 -53.72 -12.13 -40.84
N ARG A 407 -52.82 -12.70 -41.66
CA ARG A 407 -52.96 -12.75 -43.12
C ARG A 407 -53.54 -14.07 -43.65
N LEU A 408 -53.85 -15.03 -42.78
CA LEU A 408 -54.53 -16.26 -43.15
C LEU A 408 -56.00 -16.23 -42.69
N ILE A 409 -56.73 -15.18 -43.08
CA ILE A 409 -58.19 -15.29 -43.20
C ILE A 409 -58.44 -15.80 -44.63
N PRO A 410 -59.02 -17.00 -44.81
CA PRO A 410 -59.27 -17.55 -46.12
C PRO A 410 -60.39 -16.75 -46.80
N GLU A 411 -60.04 -16.03 -47.86
CA GLU A 411 -61.01 -15.45 -48.78
C GLU A 411 -61.62 -16.59 -49.59
N THR A 412 -62.75 -17.13 -49.11
CA THR A 412 -63.55 -18.09 -49.85
C THR A 412 -64.31 -17.42 -50.99
N ALA A 413 -64.16 -18.05 -52.17
CA ALA A 413 -65.05 -18.08 -53.33
C ALA A 413 -65.04 -16.88 -54.31
N ALA A 414 -64.42 -17.10 -55.50
CA ALA A 414 -65.16 -17.28 -56.75
C ALA A 414 -64.26 -17.51 -58.00
N ALA A 415 -64.48 -18.68 -58.62
CA ALA A 415 -64.55 -18.94 -60.06
C ALA A 415 -63.31 -18.87 -60.99
N PRO A 416 -63.27 -19.71 -62.04
CA PRO A 416 -62.06 -20.04 -62.78
C PRO A 416 -61.90 -19.21 -64.06
N ARG A 417 -60.67 -18.87 -64.44
CA ARG A 417 -60.39 -18.46 -65.81
C ARG A 417 -59.16 -19.17 -66.39
N ARG A 418 -59.49 -19.86 -67.47
CA ARG A 418 -58.73 -20.75 -68.32
C ARG A 418 -57.77 -19.96 -69.23
N THR A 419 -56.58 -20.52 -69.44
CA THR A 419 -55.75 -20.43 -70.67
C THR A 419 -55.29 -19.06 -71.17
N ARG A 420 -53.96 -18.86 -71.23
CA ARG A 420 -53.26 -18.87 -72.53
C ARG A 420 -51.76 -19.14 -72.38
N ARG A 421 -51.35 -20.11 -73.19
CA ARG A 421 -50.02 -20.60 -73.54
C ARG A 421 -49.27 -19.54 -74.35
N ASN A 422 -47.94 -19.47 -74.21
CA ASN A 422 -46.92 -19.22 -75.26
C ASN A 422 -45.54 -19.24 -74.55
N THR A 423 -44.76 -20.32 -74.69
CA THR A 423 -43.66 -20.52 -75.67
C THR A 423 -42.47 -19.59 -75.41
N ALA A 424 -41.37 -20.15 -74.90
CA ALA A 424 -40.08 -20.33 -75.61
C ALA A 424 -39.33 -18.99 -75.75
N SER A 425 -38.12 -18.82 -75.25
CA SER A 425 -36.92 -19.53 -75.70
C SER A 425 -35.73 -19.25 -74.76
N SER A 426 -34.74 -20.14 -74.81
CA SER A 426 -33.29 -19.95 -74.63
C SER A 426 -32.77 -18.52 -74.41
N ASP A 427 -31.79 -18.32 -73.51
CA ASP A 427 -30.38 -18.45 -73.90
C ASP A 427 -29.41 -18.33 -72.70
N GLU A 428 -28.21 -18.87 -72.92
CA GLU A 428 -27.01 -18.86 -72.08
C GLU A 428 -26.43 -17.45 -71.84
N GLY A 429 -25.48 -17.35 -70.90
CA GLY A 429 -24.54 -16.22 -70.88
C GLY A 429 -23.92 -15.89 -69.51
N LEU A 430 -22.82 -16.58 -69.18
CA LEU A 430 -21.75 -16.07 -68.31
C LEU A 430 -21.05 -14.88 -68.98
N GLU A 431 -20.79 -13.76 -68.27
CA GLU A 431 -19.57 -12.91 -68.29
C GLU A 431 -19.64 -11.99 -67.03
N GLU A 432 -18.77 -12.16 -66.02
CA GLU A 432 -17.45 -11.54 -65.79
C GLU A 432 -17.48 -10.03 -65.40
N PRO A 433 -16.75 -9.58 -64.33
CA PRO A 433 -16.79 -8.21 -63.84
C PRO A 433 -15.62 -7.37 -64.41
N LEU A 434 -15.92 -6.18 -64.94
CA LEU A 434 -14.88 -5.21 -65.33
C LEU A 434 -14.89 -3.97 -64.44
N LEU A 435 -13.73 -3.78 -63.79
CA LEU A 435 -13.22 -2.53 -63.25
C LEU A 435 -12.95 -1.53 -64.37
N ILE A 436 -13.47 -0.31 -64.28
CA ILE A 436 -12.88 0.88 -64.92
C ILE A 436 -13.01 2.07 -63.96
N SER A 437 -11.86 2.56 -63.50
CA SER A 437 -11.65 3.93 -63.05
C SER A 437 -11.86 4.88 -64.22
N ASP A 438 -12.48 6.05 -64.01
CA ASP A 438 -11.79 7.30 -64.30
C ASP A 438 -12.55 8.54 -63.81
N ALA A 439 -11.74 9.55 -63.56
CA ALA A 439 -12.05 10.84 -62.98
C ALA A 439 -12.53 11.87 -64.02
N SER A 440 -12.99 13.00 -63.45
CA SER A 440 -13.02 14.37 -63.99
C SER A 440 -14.26 14.88 -64.73
N ALA A 441 -14.98 15.75 -64.01
CA ALA A 441 -15.37 17.13 -64.35
C ALA A 441 -16.22 17.41 -65.60
N ILE A 442 -17.42 17.99 -65.40
CA ILE A 442 -17.76 19.42 -65.64
C ILE A 442 -19.29 19.63 -65.59
N SER A 443 -19.70 20.59 -64.76
CA SER A 443 -20.81 21.56 -64.89
C SER A 443 -22.13 21.15 -65.57
N ALA A 444 -23.21 21.13 -64.78
CA ALA A 444 -24.50 21.68 -65.21
C ALA A 444 -25.33 22.08 -63.97
N THR A 445 -25.58 23.38 -63.90
CA THR A 445 -26.51 24.07 -63.00
C THR A 445 -27.92 23.52 -63.14
N ASN A 446 -28.57 23.16 -62.04
CA ASN A 446 -30.02 23.26 -61.89
C ASN A 446 -30.38 23.52 -60.44
N SER A 447 -31.08 24.64 -60.25
CA SER A 447 -31.71 25.10 -59.01
C SER A 447 -32.75 24.09 -58.54
N LEU A 448 -32.61 23.62 -57.31
CA LEU A 448 -33.71 23.03 -56.55
C LEU A 448 -33.54 23.46 -55.09
N GLU A 449 -34.54 24.18 -54.59
CA GLU A 449 -34.66 24.56 -53.18
C GLU A 449 -34.56 23.31 -52.29
N ILE A 450 -33.58 23.30 -51.38
CA ILE A 450 -33.47 22.29 -50.33
C ILE A 450 -33.73 23.01 -49.01
N GLU A 451 -34.76 22.53 -48.32
CA GLU A 451 -35.11 22.90 -46.95
C GLU A 451 -33.88 22.83 -46.03
N VAL A 452 -33.72 23.87 -45.23
CA VAL A 452 -32.73 23.98 -44.16
C VAL A 452 -33.08 22.96 -43.07
N GLY A 453 -32.53 21.75 -43.20
CA GLY A 453 -32.55 20.71 -42.19
C GLY A 453 -31.23 20.68 -41.42
N GLY A 454 -31.27 21.12 -40.15
CA GLY A 454 -30.44 20.67 -39.04
C GLY A 454 -28.91 20.59 -39.24
N ASP A 455 -28.22 21.57 -38.68
CA ASP A 455 -26.78 21.86 -38.70
C ASP A 455 -25.86 20.82 -38.01
N ASP A 456 -26.06 19.51 -38.23
CA ASP A 456 -25.26 18.43 -37.62
C ASP A 456 -24.10 17.93 -38.51
N GLY A 457 -24.02 18.39 -39.77
CA GLY A 457 -23.03 17.92 -40.75
C GLY A 457 -21.64 18.52 -40.60
N ILE A 458 -21.53 19.78 -40.16
CA ILE A 458 -20.27 20.55 -40.21
C ILE A 458 -19.34 20.20 -39.02
N SER A 459 -19.89 19.79 -37.88
CA SER A 459 -19.11 19.35 -36.70
C SER A 459 -18.37 18.03 -36.92
N SER A 460 -18.81 17.21 -37.88
CA SER A 460 -18.19 15.90 -38.19
C SER A 460 -16.88 16.01 -39.00
N ILE A 461 -16.70 17.09 -39.78
CA ILE A 461 -15.54 17.24 -40.67
C ILE A 461 -14.37 17.93 -39.95
N LEU A 462 -14.64 18.83 -38.98
CA LEU A 462 -13.58 19.47 -38.19
C LEU A 462 -13.04 18.62 -37.03
N SER A 463 -13.77 17.57 -36.61
CA SER A 463 -13.41 16.76 -35.43
C SER A 463 -12.41 15.63 -35.69
N GLN A 464 -12.25 15.19 -36.95
CA GLN A 464 -11.34 14.09 -37.29
C GLN A 464 -9.83 14.37 -37.08
N PRO A 465 -9.25 15.50 -37.51
CA PRO A 465 -7.80 15.74 -37.33
C PRO A 465 -7.43 16.02 -35.87
N ILE A 466 -8.38 16.51 -35.06
CA ILE A 466 -8.14 16.80 -33.63
C ILE A 466 -8.05 15.50 -32.83
N ALA A 467 -8.85 14.48 -33.18
CA ALA A 467 -8.84 13.19 -32.51
C ALA A 467 -7.52 12.41 -32.71
N SER A 468 -6.90 12.48 -33.90
CA SER A 468 -5.64 11.78 -34.19
C SER A 468 -4.44 12.39 -33.45
N LEU A 469 -4.35 13.72 -33.41
CA LEU A 469 -3.30 14.44 -32.66
C LEU A 469 -3.39 14.14 -31.16
N PHE A 470 -4.60 14.11 -30.62
CA PHE A 470 -4.82 13.81 -29.22
C PHE A 470 -4.41 12.37 -28.85
N SER A 471 -4.61 11.43 -29.77
CA SER A 471 -4.23 10.03 -29.56
C SER A 471 -2.70 9.84 -29.56
N PHE A 472 -1.98 10.55 -30.46
CA PHE A 472 -0.51 10.55 -30.45
C PHE A 472 0.06 11.20 -29.18
N GLN A 473 -0.49 12.34 -28.74
CA GLN A 473 -0.09 12.99 -27.49
C GLN A 473 -0.26 12.04 -26.30
N PHE A 474 -1.39 11.33 -26.22
CA PHE A 474 -1.66 10.39 -25.13
C PHE A 474 -0.67 9.22 -25.12
N LEU A 475 -0.26 8.73 -26.30
CA LEU A 475 0.78 7.70 -26.43
C LEU A 475 2.12 8.21 -25.89
N VAL A 476 2.53 9.42 -26.27
CA VAL A 476 3.76 10.05 -25.78
C VAL A 476 3.70 10.23 -24.25
N PHE A 477 2.59 10.76 -23.71
CA PHE A 477 2.43 10.92 -22.26
C PHE A 477 2.48 9.58 -21.50
N SER A 478 1.86 8.53 -22.04
CA SER A 478 1.92 7.19 -21.43
C SER A 478 3.33 6.60 -21.48
N GLY A 479 4.06 6.79 -22.58
CA GLY A 479 5.46 6.35 -22.72
C GLY A 479 6.38 7.09 -21.74
N VAL A 480 6.25 8.43 -21.66
CA VAL A 480 6.98 9.25 -20.69
C VAL A 480 6.66 8.83 -19.26
N THR A 481 5.38 8.56 -18.95
CA THR A 481 4.99 8.11 -17.60
C THR A 481 5.61 6.77 -17.24
N ALA A 482 5.58 5.79 -18.16
CA ALA A 482 6.24 4.50 -17.93
C ALA A 482 7.75 4.65 -17.72
N PHE A 483 8.40 5.54 -18.48
CA PHE A 483 9.82 5.86 -18.32
C PHE A 483 10.14 6.54 -16.98
N VAL A 484 9.34 7.54 -16.58
CA VAL A 484 9.47 8.21 -15.27
C VAL A 484 9.27 7.21 -14.13
N VAL A 485 8.30 6.31 -14.25
CA VAL A 485 8.05 5.27 -13.24
C VAL A 485 9.25 4.33 -13.13
N PHE A 486 9.82 3.91 -14.27
CA PHE A 486 11.03 3.08 -14.30
C PHE A 486 12.23 3.79 -13.65
N LEU A 487 12.47 5.05 -14.01
CA LEU A 487 13.55 5.84 -13.40
C LEU A 487 13.34 6.03 -11.89
N ALA A 488 12.12 6.35 -11.45
CA ALA A 488 11.82 6.56 -10.03
C ALA A 488 12.06 5.32 -9.16
N VAL A 489 11.97 4.11 -9.74
CA VAL A 489 12.29 2.86 -9.05
C VAL A 489 13.79 2.70 -8.80
N ASP A 490 14.62 3.07 -9.78
CA ASP A 490 16.07 2.88 -9.71
C ASP A 490 16.82 4.08 -9.09
N LEU A 491 16.25 5.29 -9.14
CA LEU A 491 16.84 6.48 -8.53
C LEU A 491 16.85 6.40 -7.00
N PHE A 492 17.94 6.90 -6.39
CA PHE A 492 18.01 7.07 -4.94
C PHE A 492 17.04 8.16 -4.51
N THR A 493 16.02 7.76 -3.76
CA THR A 493 14.93 8.64 -3.27
C THR A 493 15.06 8.94 -1.79
N MET A 494 15.86 8.16 -1.10
CA MET A 494 15.97 8.16 0.35
C MET A 494 17.43 8.01 0.77
N GLU A 495 17.77 8.61 1.89
CA GLU A 495 19.09 8.57 2.50
C GLU A 495 18.92 8.29 3.99
N ARG A 496 19.65 7.31 4.50
CA ARG A 496 19.74 7.09 5.94
C ARG A 496 20.92 7.87 6.50
N LEU A 497 20.65 8.64 7.54
CA LEU A 497 21.64 9.33 8.34
C LEU A 497 21.58 8.80 9.77
N VAL A 498 22.72 8.69 10.44
CA VAL A 498 22.78 8.17 11.80
C VAL A 498 23.58 9.15 12.65
N TYR A 499 22.93 9.67 13.68
CA TYR A 499 23.43 10.67 14.61
C TYR A 499 23.56 10.12 16.03
N GLY A 500 24.19 10.91 16.88
CA GLY A 500 24.37 10.63 18.30
C GLY A 500 25.79 10.24 18.67
N ALA A 501 26.03 10.16 19.97
CA ALA A 501 27.36 9.93 20.53
C ALA A 501 28.00 8.62 20.05
N GLY A 502 27.23 7.53 20.00
CA GLY A 502 27.72 6.22 19.56
C GLY A 502 28.18 6.23 18.10
N PRO A 503 27.30 6.54 17.13
CA PRO A 503 27.64 6.62 15.72
C PRO A 503 28.78 7.60 15.41
N LYS A 504 28.84 8.75 16.10
CA LYS A 504 29.97 9.69 15.99
C LYS A 504 31.28 9.04 16.40
N LEU A 505 31.33 8.40 17.57
CA LEU A 505 32.53 7.66 18.02
C LEU A 505 32.88 6.49 17.07
N LEU A 506 31.90 5.75 16.56
CA LEU A 506 32.15 4.67 15.61
C LEU A 506 32.66 5.20 14.26
N SER A 507 32.15 6.34 13.79
CA SER A 507 32.62 6.99 12.56
C SER A 507 34.04 7.50 12.72
N ASP A 508 34.32 8.22 13.82
CA ASP A 508 35.63 8.83 14.09
C ASP A 508 36.70 7.75 14.34
N ILE A 509 36.40 6.74 15.18
CA ILE A 509 37.38 5.72 15.59
C ILE A 509 37.47 4.56 14.60
N LEU A 510 36.34 4.05 14.11
CA LEU A 510 36.31 2.84 13.27
C LEU A 510 36.24 3.18 11.77
N GLY A 511 36.10 4.46 11.39
CA GLY A 511 35.89 4.85 10.00
C GLY A 511 34.56 4.34 9.43
N VAL A 512 33.59 4.00 10.29
CA VAL A 512 32.33 3.40 9.86
C VAL A 512 31.43 4.47 9.25
N ASN A 513 31.16 4.34 7.95
CA ASN A 513 30.17 5.17 7.29
C ASN A 513 28.76 4.56 7.46
N PHE A 514 27.91 5.25 8.22
CA PHE A 514 26.52 4.84 8.41
C PHE A 514 25.57 5.34 7.31
N GLU A 515 26.02 6.28 6.49
CA GLU A 515 25.26 6.88 5.39
C GLU A 515 25.02 5.84 4.30
N LYS A 516 23.74 5.67 3.92
CA LYS A 516 23.36 4.73 2.88
C LYS A 516 22.21 5.28 2.07
N LEU A 517 22.42 5.30 0.75
CA LEU A 517 21.40 5.72 -0.21
C LEU A 517 20.50 4.55 -0.58
N TYR A 518 19.20 4.81 -0.59
CA TYR A 518 18.17 3.83 -0.92
C TYR A 518 17.37 4.26 -2.15
N SER A 519 17.35 3.38 -3.15
CA SER A 519 16.34 3.39 -4.21
C SER A 519 15.19 2.45 -3.80
N MET A 520 14.06 2.49 -4.51
CA MET A 520 12.95 1.57 -4.25
C MET A 520 13.41 0.11 -4.42
N ARG A 521 14.28 -0.12 -5.41
CA ARG A 521 14.85 -1.44 -5.66
C ARG A 521 15.81 -1.87 -4.56
N SER A 522 16.71 -1.02 -4.09
CA SER A 522 17.62 -1.42 -3.00
C SER A 522 16.86 -1.62 -1.69
N LEU A 523 15.84 -0.79 -1.42
CA LEU A 523 14.96 -0.94 -0.27
C LEU A 523 14.16 -2.26 -0.31
N MET A 524 13.69 -2.67 -1.49
CA MET A 524 13.07 -3.99 -1.69
C MET A 524 14.05 -5.11 -1.27
N TRP A 525 15.29 -5.09 -1.76
CA TRP A 525 16.25 -6.14 -1.42
C TRP A 525 16.62 -6.14 0.07
N THR A 526 16.75 -4.97 0.69
CA THR A 526 17.10 -4.87 2.11
C THR A 526 15.99 -5.39 3.02
N THR A 527 14.72 -5.23 2.64
CA THR A 527 13.59 -5.82 3.38
C THR A 527 13.62 -7.35 3.43
N GLY A 528 14.28 -8.00 2.47
CA GLY A 528 14.45 -9.46 2.43
C GLY A 528 15.82 -9.96 2.90
N ALA A 529 16.73 -9.07 3.30
CA ALA A 529 18.14 -9.41 3.55
C ALA A 529 18.33 -10.35 4.76
N ALA A 530 17.38 -10.37 5.71
CA ALA A 530 17.39 -11.31 6.82
C ALA A 530 17.02 -12.75 6.42
N GLY A 531 16.48 -12.96 5.22
CA GLY A 531 16.11 -14.27 4.68
C GLY A 531 14.85 -14.87 5.31
N GLY A 532 14.63 -16.17 5.13
CA GLY A 532 13.48 -16.88 5.69
C GLY A 532 12.13 -16.28 5.25
N TRP A 533 11.27 -15.97 6.22
CA TRP A 533 9.95 -15.38 5.96
C TRP A 533 10.00 -13.88 5.62
N ASP A 534 11.12 -13.18 5.84
CA ASP A 534 11.28 -11.78 5.40
C ASP A 534 11.30 -11.66 3.86
N THR A 535 11.55 -12.76 3.15
CA THR A 535 11.36 -12.84 1.69
C THR A 535 9.93 -12.56 1.25
N MET A 536 8.94 -12.81 2.13
CA MET A 536 7.54 -12.46 1.88
C MET A 536 7.31 -10.94 1.96
N LEU A 537 8.00 -10.24 2.87
CA LEU A 537 7.97 -8.78 2.95
C LEU A 537 8.64 -8.16 1.73
N MET A 538 9.80 -8.69 1.32
CA MET A 538 10.46 -8.32 0.06
C MET A 538 9.54 -8.54 -1.14
N GLY A 539 8.89 -9.70 -1.22
CA GLY A 539 7.95 -10.01 -2.30
C GLY A 539 6.76 -9.06 -2.33
N THR A 540 6.22 -8.71 -1.16
CA THR A 540 5.10 -7.76 -1.05
C THR A 540 5.52 -6.35 -1.44
N PHE A 541 6.64 -5.86 -0.89
CA PHE A 541 7.18 -4.56 -1.25
C PHE A 541 7.48 -4.49 -2.75
N GLY A 542 8.17 -5.51 -3.28
CA GLY A 542 8.49 -5.62 -4.71
C GLY A 542 7.25 -5.66 -5.58
N LEU A 543 6.22 -6.43 -5.21
CA LEU A 543 4.98 -6.53 -5.96
C LEU A 543 4.24 -5.18 -6.02
N PHE A 544 4.12 -4.48 -4.90
CA PHE A 544 3.24 -3.30 -4.79
C PHE A 544 3.93 -1.95 -5.05
N CYS A 545 5.22 -1.83 -4.75
CA CYS A 545 5.99 -0.60 -4.88
C CYS A 545 6.92 -0.58 -6.10
N VAL A 546 7.27 -1.74 -6.67
CA VAL A 546 8.21 -1.82 -7.81
C VAL A 546 7.52 -2.38 -9.05
N PHE A 547 7.10 -3.64 -9.01
CA PHE A 547 6.56 -4.37 -10.16
C PHE A 547 5.18 -3.87 -10.58
N GLY A 548 4.25 -3.69 -9.64
CA GLY A 548 2.89 -3.22 -9.93
C GLY A 548 2.83 -1.90 -10.71
N PRO A 549 3.48 -0.83 -10.22
CA PRO A 549 3.58 0.45 -10.94
C PRO A 549 4.22 0.32 -12.32
N PHE A 550 5.31 -0.45 -12.44
CA PHE A 550 5.99 -0.70 -13.71
C PHE A 550 5.07 -1.40 -14.72
N VAL A 551 4.48 -2.54 -14.35
CA VAL A 551 3.57 -3.30 -15.22
C VAL A 551 2.36 -2.48 -15.59
N ARG A 552 1.80 -1.70 -14.66
CA ARG A 552 0.70 -0.77 -14.95
C ARG A 552 1.10 0.27 -15.98
N GLY A 553 2.29 0.87 -15.86
CA GLY A 553 2.82 1.82 -16.83
C GLY A 553 2.96 1.23 -18.24
N VAL A 554 3.51 0.01 -18.33
CA VAL A 554 3.66 -0.71 -19.61
C VAL A 554 2.31 -1.05 -20.23
N LEU A 555 1.36 -1.56 -19.43
CA LEU A 555 0.03 -1.91 -19.94
C LEU A 555 -0.78 -0.69 -20.37
N LEU A 556 -0.59 0.46 -19.72
CA LEU A 556 -1.17 1.72 -20.20
C LEU A 556 -0.63 2.09 -21.57
N ALA A 557 0.69 2.04 -21.76
CA ALA A 557 1.29 2.32 -23.06
C ALA A 557 0.78 1.36 -24.14
N PHE A 558 0.66 0.08 -23.80
CA PHE A 558 0.11 -0.93 -24.71
C PHE A 558 -1.37 -0.72 -25.00
N MET A 559 -2.18 -0.32 -24.02
CA MET A 559 -3.60 -0.02 -24.20
C MET A 559 -3.81 1.13 -25.17
N VAL A 560 -3.00 2.19 -25.06
CA VAL A 560 -3.04 3.33 -25.98
C VAL A 560 -2.57 2.92 -27.38
N LEU A 561 -1.55 2.06 -27.48
CA LEU A 561 -1.09 1.54 -28.76
C LEU A 561 -2.17 0.71 -29.46
N LEU A 562 -2.86 -0.18 -28.73
CA LEU A 562 -3.95 -0.99 -29.28
C LEU A 562 -5.19 -0.17 -29.65
N ASP A 563 -5.46 0.93 -28.94
CA ASP A 563 -6.53 1.89 -29.28
C ASP A 563 -6.34 2.45 -30.71
N GLN A 564 -5.10 2.74 -31.10
CA GLN A 564 -4.77 3.18 -32.47
C GLN A 564 -5.13 2.13 -33.52
N PHE A 565 -5.00 0.85 -33.18
CA PHE A 565 -5.32 -0.27 -34.06
C PHE A 565 -6.79 -0.66 -34.05
N LYS A 566 -7.65 0.05 -33.29
CA LYS A 566 -9.09 -0.24 -33.15
C LYS A 566 -9.36 -1.68 -32.66
N ILE A 567 -8.44 -2.24 -31.88
CA ILE A 567 -8.59 -3.58 -31.28
C ILE A 567 -9.45 -3.42 -30.02
N PRO A 568 -10.44 -4.31 -29.74
CA PRO A 568 -11.29 -4.20 -28.57
C PRO A 568 -10.48 -4.23 -27.26
N LEU A 569 -10.59 -3.16 -26.45
CA LEU A 569 -9.77 -2.93 -25.26
C LEU A 569 -10.40 -3.36 -23.94
N SER A 570 -11.65 -3.83 -23.94
CA SER A 570 -12.44 -4.06 -22.71
C SER A 570 -11.73 -4.98 -21.69
N GLY A 571 -11.11 -6.05 -22.17
CA GLY A 571 -10.31 -6.96 -21.34
C GLY A 571 -9.06 -6.30 -20.75
N LEU A 572 -8.34 -5.52 -21.56
CA LEU A 572 -7.12 -4.82 -21.12
C LEU A 572 -7.43 -3.67 -20.17
N ALA A 573 -8.49 -2.91 -20.41
CA ALA A 573 -8.97 -1.86 -19.50
C ALA A 573 -9.35 -2.44 -18.12
N THR A 574 -9.99 -3.61 -18.12
CA THR A 574 -10.27 -4.35 -16.88
C THR A 574 -8.98 -4.77 -16.18
N ALA A 575 -7.98 -5.27 -16.92
CA ALA A 575 -6.67 -5.65 -16.37
C ALA A 575 -5.88 -4.46 -15.82
N VAL A 576 -5.91 -3.30 -16.48
CA VAL A 576 -5.27 -2.06 -16.03
C VAL A 576 -5.94 -1.52 -14.77
N SER A 577 -7.27 -1.49 -14.75
CA SER A 577 -8.05 -1.12 -13.55
C SER A 577 -7.72 -2.05 -12.38
N PHE A 578 -7.65 -3.34 -12.67
CA PHE A 578 -7.28 -4.38 -11.71
C PHE A 578 -5.86 -4.21 -11.15
N LEU A 579 -4.85 -4.02 -11.99
CA LEU A 579 -3.48 -3.74 -11.57
C LEU A 579 -3.35 -2.41 -10.84
N GLY A 580 -4.32 -1.51 -11.02
CA GLY A 580 -4.48 -0.34 -10.18
C GLY A 580 -4.46 -0.70 -8.70
N SER A 581 -5.07 -1.81 -8.28
CA SER A 581 -5.06 -2.30 -6.89
C SER A 581 -3.67 -2.73 -6.38
N PHE A 582 -2.74 -3.08 -7.29
CA PHE A 582 -1.37 -3.48 -6.99
C PHE A 582 -0.37 -2.32 -7.06
N CYS A 583 -0.82 -1.11 -7.42
CA CYS A 583 0.00 0.08 -7.38
C CYS A 583 -0.34 0.85 -6.11
N SER A 584 0.59 0.90 -5.16
CA SER A 584 0.40 1.54 -3.84
C SER A 584 1.37 2.69 -3.58
N TRP A 585 1.76 3.45 -4.60
CA TRP A 585 2.67 4.60 -4.44
C TRP A 585 2.06 5.71 -3.60
N GLU A 586 0.75 5.91 -3.67
CA GLU A 586 0.02 6.84 -2.80
C GLU A 586 0.15 6.47 -1.32
N VAL A 587 0.03 5.18 -1.03
CA VAL A 587 0.16 4.64 0.34
C VAL A 587 1.62 4.66 0.79
N PHE A 588 2.53 4.36 -0.12
CA PHE A 588 3.97 4.36 0.12
C PHE A 588 4.50 5.75 0.47
N ALA A 589 4.05 6.79 -0.24
CA ALA A 589 4.45 8.17 0.04
C ALA A 589 4.08 8.57 1.49
N ILE A 590 2.90 8.18 1.95
CA ILE A 590 2.46 8.42 3.33
C ILE A 590 3.26 7.57 4.32
N ALA A 591 3.53 6.32 3.99
CA ALA A 591 4.36 5.44 4.82
C ALA A 591 5.76 6.01 5.04
N ILE A 592 6.41 6.55 4.00
CA ILE A 592 7.72 7.22 4.16
C ILE A 592 7.62 8.41 5.10
N VAL A 593 6.63 9.29 4.90
CA VAL A 593 6.44 10.46 5.77
C VAL A 593 6.22 10.02 7.23
N MET A 594 5.43 8.96 7.43
CA MET A 594 5.24 8.38 8.77
C MET A 594 6.56 7.86 9.35
N VAL A 595 7.38 7.14 8.57
CA VAL A 595 8.67 6.61 9.03
C VAL A 595 9.66 7.72 9.34
N GLN A 596 9.73 8.76 8.51
CA GLN A 596 10.59 9.93 8.76
C GLN A 596 10.27 10.57 10.13
N MET A 597 8.98 10.64 10.49
CA MET A 597 8.56 11.18 11.78
C MET A 597 8.76 10.20 12.96
N LEU A 598 8.66 8.89 12.68
CA LEU A 598 8.72 7.83 13.69
C LEU A 598 10.13 7.48 14.12
N MET A 599 11.06 7.40 13.16
CA MET A 599 12.36 6.78 13.38
C MET A 599 13.26 7.49 14.39
N PRO A 600 13.39 8.83 14.37
CA PRO A 600 14.22 9.52 15.34
C PRO A 600 13.76 9.24 16.78
N THR A 601 12.44 9.20 16.99
CA THR A 601 11.81 8.92 18.29
C THR A 601 12.13 7.52 18.79
N ILE A 602 11.88 6.50 17.96
CA ILE A 602 12.06 5.11 18.36
C ILE A 602 13.55 4.86 18.62
N THR A 603 14.41 5.30 17.71
CA THR A 603 15.86 5.04 17.82
C THR A 603 16.50 5.71 19.03
N ASN A 604 16.08 6.93 19.38
CA ASN A 604 16.59 7.62 20.56
C ASN A 604 16.21 6.92 21.89
N THR A 605 15.19 6.05 21.90
CA THR A 605 14.84 5.27 23.10
C THR A 605 15.64 3.99 23.29
N ILE A 606 16.34 3.52 22.25
CA ILE A 606 17.06 2.23 22.29
C ILE A 606 18.23 2.29 23.28
N VAL A 607 18.99 3.40 23.27
CA VAL A 607 20.14 3.60 24.15
C VAL A 607 19.97 4.91 24.90
N GLN A 608 19.68 4.84 26.19
CA GLN A 608 19.62 6.01 27.06
C GLN A 608 20.80 5.98 28.02
N ASN A 609 21.77 6.86 27.80
CA ASN A 609 22.89 7.06 28.71
C ASN A 609 23.13 8.56 28.89
N PRO A 610 23.11 9.08 30.14
CA PRO A 610 23.30 10.51 30.40
C PRO A 610 24.67 11.04 29.90
N LEU A 611 25.65 10.16 29.69
CA LEU A 611 26.98 10.52 29.18
C LEU A 611 26.96 10.95 27.71
N CYS A 612 25.93 10.58 26.93
CA CYS A 612 25.84 10.96 25.53
C CYS A 612 25.71 12.48 25.34
N GLY A 613 25.16 13.19 26.34
CA GLY A 613 25.13 14.65 26.42
C GLY A 613 26.49 15.34 26.46
N GLN A 614 27.57 14.60 26.74
CA GLN A 614 28.94 15.14 26.75
C GLN A 614 29.65 14.97 25.40
N ILE A 615 29.16 14.08 24.53
CA ILE A 615 29.84 13.66 23.30
C ILE A 615 29.11 14.17 22.05
N SER A 616 27.77 14.14 22.09
CA SER A 616 26.89 14.66 21.04
C SER A 616 26.24 15.95 21.50
N ASP A 617 26.26 16.95 20.62
CA ASP A 617 25.68 18.27 20.89
C ASP A 617 24.16 18.20 21.14
N ASP A 618 23.49 17.21 20.52
CA ASP A 618 22.06 16.96 20.66
C ASP A 618 21.72 16.11 21.90
N GLY A 619 22.74 15.58 22.58
CA GLY A 619 22.63 14.69 23.72
C GLY A 619 22.01 13.31 23.45
N THR A 620 21.77 12.98 22.18
CA THR A 620 21.28 11.66 21.77
C THR A 620 22.43 10.65 21.77
N CYS A 621 22.16 9.42 22.22
CA CYS A 621 23.16 8.35 22.16
C CYS A 621 23.21 7.72 20.77
N PHE A 622 22.04 7.48 20.20
CA PHE A 622 21.86 6.78 18.94
C PHE A 622 20.54 7.22 18.35
N MET A 623 20.59 7.90 17.20
CA MET A 623 19.40 8.38 16.51
C MET A 623 19.56 8.09 15.02
N VAL A 624 18.58 7.42 14.42
CA VAL A 624 18.57 7.17 12.98
C VAL A 624 17.53 8.07 12.35
N GLU A 625 17.99 8.93 11.43
CA GLU A 625 17.13 9.75 10.61
C GLU A 625 17.02 9.17 9.21
N PHE A 626 15.84 9.34 8.62
CA PHE A 626 15.58 8.94 7.27
C PHE A 626 15.21 10.16 6.45
N ASN A 627 16.18 10.65 5.69
CA ASN A 627 16.05 11.83 4.88
C ASN A 627 15.47 11.47 3.51
N ILE A 628 14.50 12.25 3.06
CA ILE A 628 13.90 12.10 1.74
C ILE A 628 14.65 13.03 0.80
N ILE A 629 15.20 12.51 -0.30
CA ILE A 629 15.88 13.31 -1.32
C ILE A 629 14.79 14.04 -2.13
N PRO A 630 14.60 15.36 -1.97
CA PRO A 630 13.35 16.01 -2.40
C PRO A 630 13.11 15.91 -3.92
N TYR A 631 14.16 16.07 -4.73
CA TYR A 631 14.03 16.07 -6.18
C TYR A 631 13.64 14.71 -6.75
N THR A 632 14.31 13.65 -6.30
CA THR A 632 14.03 12.28 -6.77
C THR A 632 12.74 11.75 -6.17
N PHE A 633 12.41 12.09 -4.92
CA PHE A 633 11.13 11.74 -4.32
C PHE A 633 9.95 12.47 -5.00
N CYS A 634 10.11 13.75 -5.36
CA CYS A 634 9.12 14.47 -6.17
C CYS A 634 8.88 13.78 -7.51
N ALA A 635 9.90 13.20 -8.16
CA ALA A 635 9.73 12.43 -9.38
C ALA A 635 8.89 11.16 -9.17
N LEU A 636 9.06 10.48 -8.02
CA LEU A 636 8.22 9.34 -7.62
C LEU A 636 6.77 9.77 -7.41
N VAL A 637 6.54 10.85 -6.66
CA VAL A 637 5.19 11.39 -6.42
C VAL A 637 4.51 11.82 -7.72
N LEU A 638 5.23 12.57 -8.58
CA LEU A 638 4.74 12.99 -9.88
C LEU A 638 4.44 11.80 -10.79
N GLY A 639 5.36 10.84 -10.88
CA GLY A 639 5.16 9.59 -11.63
C GLY A 639 3.92 8.83 -11.17
N GLY A 640 3.68 8.77 -9.85
CA GLY A 640 2.49 8.17 -9.26
C GLY A 640 1.20 8.89 -9.67
N PHE A 641 1.16 10.22 -9.55
CA PHE A 641 0.00 11.02 -9.97
C PHE A 641 -0.27 10.89 -11.47
N LEU A 642 0.76 10.94 -12.31
CA LEU A 642 0.64 10.73 -13.76
C LEU A 642 0.10 9.32 -14.06
N LEU A 643 0.63 8.29 -13.40
CA LEU A 643 0.20 6.91 -13.60
C LEU A 643 -1.27 6.71 -13.22
N VAL A 644 -1.71 7.27 -12.10
CA VAL A 644 -3.11 7.22 -11.65
C VAL A 644 -4.03 8.01 -12.60
N GLY A 645 -3.64 9.23 -12.96
CA GLY A 645 -4.43 10.10 -13.85
C GLY A 645 -4.57 9.54 -15.27
N LEU A 646 -3.48 9.04 -15.85
CA LEU A 646 -3.52 8.38 -17.16
C LEU A 646 -4.33 7.09 -17.10
N SER A 647 -4.21 6.30 -16.03
CA SER A 647 -5.01 5.10 -15.87
C SER A 647 -6.50 5.40 -15.75
N TRP A 648 -6.89 6.42 -14.99
CA TRP A 648 -8.27 6.85 -14.86
C TRP A 648 -8.84 7.32 -16.20
N THR A 649 -8.11 8.18 -16.91
CA THR A 649 -8.56 8.72 -18.20
C THR A 649 -8.65 7.63 -19.28
N ALA A 650 -7.67 6.74 -19.36
CA ALA A 650 -7.64 5.68 -20.36
C ALA A 650 -8.74 4.63 -20.13
N THR A 651 -8.97 4.21 -18.87
CA THR A 651 -10.06 3.28 -18.54
C THR A 651 -11.44 3.91 -18.75
N SER A 652 -11.61 5.19 -18.42
CA SER A 652 -12.86 5.93 -18.67
C SER A 652 -13.19 6.03 -20.16
N ARG A 653 -12.18 6.21 -21.03
CA ARG A 653 -12.38 6.21 -22.48
C ARG A 653 -12.76 4.84 -23.02
N ALA A 654 -12.05 3.80 -22.57
CA ALA A 654 -12.35 2.43 -22.99
C ALA A 654 -13.81 2.05 -22.67
N MET A 655 -14.31 2.41 -21.49
CA MET A 655 -15.71 2.15 -21.11
C MET A 655 -16.72 2.91 -21.97
N LYS A 656 -16.44 4.17 -22.34
CA LYS A 656 -17.32 4.96 -23.24
C LYS A 656 -17.36 4.40 -24.67
N HIS A 657 -16.26 3.83 -25.15
CA HIS A 657 -16.20 3.25 -26.50
C HIS A 657 -17.06 1.98 -26.62
N ASP A 658 -17.10 1.16 -25.56
CA ASP A 658 -17.94 -0.05 -25.54
C ASP A 658 -19.44 0.32 -25.57
N GLU A 659 -19.87 1.31 -24.78
CA GLU A 659 -21.27 1.76 -24.71
C GLU A 659 -21.78 2.32 -26.05
N THR A 660 -20.94 3.08 -26.77
CA THR A 660 -21.30 3.62 -28.10
C THR A 660 -21.34 2.55 -29.20
N THR A 661 -20.49 1.52 -29.10
CA THR A 661 -20.45 0.42 -30.08
C THR A 661 -21.69 -0.46 -29.96
N GLU A 662 -22.13 -0.78 -28.74
CA GLU A 662 -23.37 -1.55 -28.50
C GLU A 662 -24.61 -0.80 -28.99
N THR A 663 -24.69 0.51 -28.72
CA THR A 663 -25.83 1.34 -29.15
C THR A 663 -25.96 1.37 -30.67
N ASN A 664 -24.83 1.48 -31.39
CA ASN A 664 -24.83 1.50 -32.86
C ASN A 664 -25.08 0.12 -33.49
N ALA A 665 -24.58 -0.96 -32.88
CA ALA A 665 -24.87 -2.32 -33.34
C ALA A 665 -26.36 -2.65 -33.21
N SER A 666 -26.98 -2.26 -32.09
CA SER A 666 -28.42 -2.40 -31.87
C SER A 666 -29.23 -1.60 -32.91
N ARG A 667 -28.81 -0.38 -33.25
CA ARG A 667 -29.49 0.47 -34.24
C ARG A 667 -29.37 -0.03 -35.68
N ARG A 668 -28.25 -0.68 -36.06
CA ARG A 668 -28.06 -1.23 -37.42
C ARG A 668 -28.84 -2.52 -37.69
N ASN A 669 -29.10 -3.33 -36.67
CA ASN A 669 -29.88 -4.56 -36.83
C ASN A 669 -31.39 -4.32 -36.94
N VAL A 670 -31.86 -3.12 -36.60
CA VAL A 670 -33.18 -2.64 -37.03
C VAL A 670 -33.10 -2.26 -38.50
N ARG A 671 -33.13 -3.26 -39.40
CA ARG A 671 -33.36 -3.01 -40.83
C ARG A 671 -34.62 -2.14 -40.94
N PRO A 672 -34.60 -1.02 -41.67
CA PRO A 672 -35.82 -0.31 -42.02
C PRO A 672 -36.63 -1.21 -42.96
N GLY A 673 -37.41 -2.10 -42.37
CA GLY A 673 -38.43 -2.86 -43.07
C GLY A 673 -39.42 -1.85 -43.62
N ARG A 674 -39.33 -1.62 -44.94
CA ARG A 674 -40.35 -1.10 -45.86
C ARG A 674 -41.29 -0.06 -45.23
N SER A 675 -41.07 1.21 -45.58
CA SER A 675 -41.94 2.35 -45.31
C SER A 675 -43.44 2.03 -45.45
N ILE A 676 -44.06 1.60 -44.36
CA ILE A 676 -45.48 1.83 -44.14
C ILE A 676 -45.51 3.29 -43.72
N MET A 677 -46.10 4.15 -44.56
CA MET A 677 -46.42 5.53 -44.23
C MET A 677 -47.04 5.58 -42.82
N SER A 678 -46.23 5.87 -41.80
CA SER A 678 -46.74 6.24 -40.50
C SER A 678 -47.27 7.65 -40.66
N ARG A 679 -48.59 7.74 -40.75
CA ARG A 679 -49.34 8.97 -40.58
C ARG A 679 -48.74 9.73 -39.40
N VAL A 680 -48.19 10.90 -39.69
CA VAL A 680 -47.64 11.85 -38.72
C VAL A 680 -48.69 12.06 -37.64
N MET A 681 -48.50 11.45 -36.46
CA MET A 681 -49.12 11.94 -35.25
C MET A 681 -48.33 13.18 -34.89
N THR A 682 -48.94 14.33 -35.15
CA THR A 682 -48.56 15.64 -34.64
C THR A 682 -48.28 15.56 -33.14
N PRO A 683 -47.28 16.29 -32.62
CA PRO A 683 -46.98 16.31 -31.20
C PRO A 683 -48.22 16.79 -30.43
N ASN A 684 -48.69 15.98 -29.49
CA ASN A 684 -49.76 16.37 -28.58
C ASN A 684 -49.25 17.51 -27.70
N HIS A 685 -49.94 18.65 -27.75
CA HIS A 685 -49.65 19.92 -27.08
C HIS A 685 -49.69 19.87 -25.53
N ASP A 686 -49.86 18.71 -24.91
CA ASP A 686 -50.16 18.60 -23.47
C ASP A 686 -48.92 18.67 -22.56
N TYR A 687 -47.70 18.51 -23.10
CA TYR A 687 -46.49 18.64 -22.28
C TYR A 687 -46.19 20.09 -21.87
N GLN A 688 -46.59 21.07 -22.69
CA GLN A 688 -46.45 22.49 -22.35
C GLN A 688 -47.45 22.97 -21.30
N ARG A 689 -48.61 22.30 -21.16
CA ARG A 689 -49.63 22.67 -20.16
C ARG A 689 -49.25 22.27 -18.74
N LEU A 690 -48.51 21.17 -18.58
CA LEU A 690 -48.02 20.72 -17.29
C LEU A 690 -46.85 21.58 -16.78
N LEU A 691 -46.01 22.10 -17.69
CA LEU A 691 -44.95 23.05 -17.32
C LEU A 691 -45.49 24.45 -17.02
N SER A 692 -46.57 24.89 -17.66
CA SER A 692 -47.19 26.19 -17.33
C SER A 692 -47.93 26.21 -15.99
N GLN A 693 -48.46 25.07 -15.52
CA GLN A 693 -49.13 25.00 -14.21
C GLN A 693 -48.16 24.96 -13.02
N VAL A 694 -46.88 24.65 -13.24
CA VAL A 694 -45.85 24.69 -12.19
C VAL A 694 -45.26 26.11 -12.03
N GLN A 695 -45.51 27.02 -12.98
CA GLN A 695 -44.90 28.34 -13.00
C GLN A 695 -45.82 29.49 -12.52
N GLU A 696 -47.12 29.24 -12.30
CA GLU A 696 -48.02 30.17 -11.61
C GLU A 696 -48.23 29.70 -10.16
N GLY A 697 -47.49 30.33 -9.25
CA GLY A 697 -47.54 30.05 -7.83
C GLY A 697 -48.87 30.42 -7.19
N GLN A 698 -49.47 29.44 -6.52
CA GLN A 698 -50.37 29.69 -5.39
C GLN A 698 -50.31 28.48 -4.44
N PHE A 699 -49.31 28.49 -3.56
CA PHE A 699 -49.27 27.57 -2.42
C PHE A 699 -50.03 28.19 -1.26
N ASP A 700 -51.19 27.61 -0.96
CA ASP A 700 -51.88 27.82 0.31
C ASP A 700 -51.11 27.05 1.40
N ASN A 701 -50.73 27.76 2.46
CA ASN A 701 -50.08 27.19 3.63
C ASN A 701 -51.06 26.30 4.39
N THR A 702 -50.93 24.97 4.31
CA THR A 702 -51.30 24.00 5.36
C THR A 702 -51.02 22.56 4.92
N GLN A 703 -49.75 22.12 4.98
CA GLN A 703 -49.34 20.73 5.28
C GLN A 703 -47.81 20.60 5.18
N GLU A 704 -47.10 20.98 6.25
CA GLU A 704 -45.78 20.43 6.54
C GLU A 704 -45.98 19.11 7.27
N ASP A 705 -45.67 17.98 6.64
CA ASP A 705 -45.19 16.72 7.28
C ASP A 705 -45.04 15.56 6.26
N GLY A 706 -44.50 15.81 5.06
CA GLY A 706 -44.36 14.72 4.07
C GLY A 706 -43.37 14.89 2.92
N LEU A 707 -42.47 15.88 2.96
CA LEU A 707 -41.68 16.26 1.78
C LEU A 707 -40.16 16.34 2.00
N GLU A 708 -39.61 15.63 2.98
CA GLU A 708 -38.15 15.52 3.16
C GLU A 708 -37.51 14.30 2.45
N GLU A 709 -38.30 13.35 1.91
CA GLU A 709 -37.74 12.13 1.29
C GLU A 709 -37.53 12.22 -0.24
N LEU A 710 -37.95 13.29 -0.90
CA LEU A 710 -37.85 13.42 -2.37
C LEU A 710 -36.84 14.46 -2.89
N VAL A 711 -36.14 15.19 -2.02
CA VAL A 711 -35.25 16.30 -2.42
C VAL A 711 -33.79 15.87 -2.62
N PHE A 712 -33.43 14.62 -2.34
CA PHE A 712 -32.05 14.14 -2.55
C PHE A 712 -31.74 13.58 -3.94
N GLU A 713 -32.70 13.51 -4.88
CA GLU A 713 -32.50 12.80 -6.16
C GLU A 713 -32.45 13.68 -7.43
N THR A 714 -32.57 15.01 -7.34
CA THR A 714 -32.63 15.89 -8.53
C THR A 714 -31.47 16.86 -8.72
N ASN A 715 -30.43 16.82 -7.88
CA ASN A 715 -29.19 17.56 -8.13
C ASN A 715 -28.02 16.60 -8.31
N GLN A 716 -27.99 15.90 -9.45
CA GLN A 716 -26.77 15.43 -10.11
C GLN A 716 -27.15 14.83 -11.49
N VAL A 717 -27.22 15.71 -12.49
CA VAL A 717 -27.00 15.41 -13.91
C VAL A 717 -25.78 16.17 -14.36
#